data_AF-A0A402AL03-F1
#
_entry.id   AF-A0A402AL03-F1
#
_cell.length_a   1.000
_cell.length_b   1.000
_cell.length_c   1.000
_cell.angle_alpha   90.00
_cell.angle_beta   90.00
_cell.angle_gamma   90.00
#
_symmetry.space_group_name_H-M   'P 1'
#
loop_
_entity.id
_entity.type
_entity.pdbx_description
1 polymer ?
#
loop_
_entity_poly.entity_id
_entity_poly.type
_entity_poly.pdbx_seq_one_letter_code
_entity_poly.pdbx_strand_id
1 'polypeptide(L)'
;MSSQNDAEHDPMEDVFMHVMCDRWAEKLEVTRVEHFSEDERHAFELHAESCPRCQELVAQYQVVDDYFYRMILSEQMSVAAKAPPLPTDMKRKLRATHIWDTFQHVLGQRMAAFQHTFALLLQGSGLLLLLMILCAIFFQVGIGDNRMMPLSLLTLAFALIMLGFLNNQHQFRDAGQQRWRQTDARHGTLAWRELSLPMPALSKDAPARVSRYRARRRFRDRLFRDKWIWGITVCLLLAICVVSSGWLFPLPFSSSSSDAVTTGAPVGISVDGSRVFDTSRQDGDLKRQAASKVLEGDVDGAKELWKQALALDSNDAELLIYQENQSVKDSLQPYFTLVVGTVFSQQHIGGARDILQGAYVAQKEYNAQATKTHGMLLRLMIASADVDAASPNTIAAQVVQAAQKDHTIIGVMGWSTSQSAVSALQELTAAHLPMVSPTASSDMLSGRSPYFFRVAPTDTQQATLAATYAKQVLHAQRVVLLSDPDDPYSNSLAQAFLQHYTDSTHKLIHEPYDYTKGDLSTVDRQMNDILQQKPDLIYFAGYVNEASVMLKRLPPCQAGQSCLAVLGGDALYVQGDYSLEAFKNYGRLHFTAFAAQARSQSQHPQFFINYARDFDPAGQYRPGTYGYNATDADVILGYDATLVLIKASQQLQAQGQSQMTGTQMQKVLQTISVDGVSGEIHFDHNGNPIAKDIIIMKGSENGHTTIDHSLDKSWVEPH
;
A
#
# COMPACT_ATOMS: atom_id res chain seq x y z
N MET A 1 -35.57 20.39 -50.76
CA MET A 1 -34.30 21.06 -50.44
C MET A 1 -34.44 21.70 -49.07
N SER A 2 -33.62 21.26 -48.11
CA SER A 2 -33.33 21.85 -46.78
C SER A 2 -32.52 20.80 -46.01
N SER A 3 -31.33 20.46 -46.50
CA SER A 3 -30.01 20.93 -46.02
C SER A 3 -29.70 20.47 -44.59
N GLN A 4 -28.96 19.37 -44.52
CA GLN A 4 -28.18 18.91 -43.37
C GLN A 4 -27.15 19.99 -43.01
N ASN A 5 -27.07 20.33 -41.72
CA ASN A 5 -25.92 21.01 -41.13
C ASN A 5 -25.01 19.92 -40.56
N ASP A 6 -24.00 19.52 -41.33
CA ASP A 6 -22.82 18.86 -40.78
C ASP A 6 -21.93 19.94 -40.17
N ALA A 7 -21.78 19.93 -38.85
CA ALA A 7 -20.76 20.73 -38.17
C ALA A 7 -19.40 20.07 -38.41
N GLU A 8 -18.44 20.83 -38.95
CA GLU A 8 -17.04 20.42 -39.09
C GLU A 8 -16.45 20.04 -37.72
N HIS A 9 -16.03 18.78 -37.59
CA HIS A 9 -15.32 18.23 -36.43
C HIS A 9 -13.83 18.57 -36.53
N ASP A 10 -13.28 19.34 -35.57
CA ASP A 10 -11.87 19.76 -35.58
C ASP A 10 -10.96 18.65 -35.01
N PRO A 11 -10.08 18.03 -35.83
CA PRO A 11 -9.22 16.94 -35.38
C PRO A 11 -8.15 17.35 -34.35
N MET A 12 -7.91 18.64 -34.09
CA MET A 12 -7.03 19.06 -32.98
C MET A 12 -7.73 19.01 -31.62
N GLU A 13 -9.05 19.13 -31.57
CA GLU A 13 -9.83 19.05 -30.33
C GLU A 13 -9.82 17.61 -29.78
N ASP A 14 -9.93 16.60 -30.65
CA ASP A 14 -9.83 15.18 -30.30
C ASP A 14 -8.45 14.80 -29.70
N VAL A 15 -7.36 15.38 -30.22
CA VAL A 15 -6.00 15.08 -29.72
C VAL A 15 -5.77 15.68 -28.34
N PHE A 16 -6.29 16.89 -28.07
CA PHE A 16 -6.18 17.54 -26.77
C PHE A 16 -7.05 16.83 -25.72
N MET A 17 -8.26 16.42 -26.11
CA MET A 17 -9.15 15.63 -25.27
C MET A 17 -8.53 14.27 -24.91
N HIS A 18 -7.93 13.56 -25.86
CA HIS A 18 -7.27 12.27 -25.58
C HIS A 18 -6.11 12.36 -24.57
N VAL A 19 -5.26 13.39 -24.67
CA VAL A 19 -4.13 13.59 -23.73
C VAL A 19 -4.61 13.92 -22.31
N MET A 20 -5.72 14.66 -22.18
CA MET A 20 -6.34 14.94 -20.89
C MET A 20 -7.01 13.69 -20.30
N CYS A 21 -7.72 12.89 -21.11
CA CYS A 21 -8.38 11.68 -20.60
C CYS A 21 -7.36 10.63 -20.12
N ASP A 22 -6.21 10.47 -20.79
CA ASP A 22 -5.16 9.55 -20.33
C ASP A 22 -4.52 9.99 -19.00
N ARG A 23 -4.38 11.30 -18.76
CA ARG A 23 -3.90 11.84 -17.48
C ARG A 23 -4.88 11.63 -16.33
N TRP A 24 -6.18 11.76 -16.60
CA TRP A 24 -7.19 11.46 -15.60
C TRP A 24 -7.30 9.97 -15.32
N ALA A 25 -7.15 9.11 -16.34
CA ALA A 25 -7.08 7.66 -16.16
C ALA A 25 -5.89 7.26 -15.26
N GLU A 26 -4.69 7.76 -15.55
CA GLU A 26 -3.48 7.50 -14.75
C GLU A 26 -3.63 8.00 -13.30
N LYS A 27 -4.35 9.10 -13.08
CA LYS A 27 -4.60 9.64 -11.74
C LYS A 27 -5.63 8.84 -10.96
N LEU A 28 -6.70 8.39 -11.62
CA LEU A 28 -7.73 7.54 -11.02
C LEU A 28 -7.17 6.16 -10.64
N GLU A 29 -6.19 5.64 -11.39
CA GLU A 29 -5.50 4.38 -11.07
C GLU A 29 -4.80 4.40 -9.71
N VAL A 30 -4.36 5.58 -9.24
CA VAL A 30 -3.53 5.72 -8.02
C VAL A 30 -4.20 6.55 -6.91
N THR A 31 -5.29 7.24 -7.18
CA THR A 31 -5.94 8.14 -6.22
C THR A 31 -7.45 8.12 -6.42
N ARG A 32 -8.19 7.77 -5.35
CA ARG A 32 -9.65 7.80 -5.37
C ARG A 32 -10.17 9.23 -5.49
N VAL A 33 -11.30 9.43 -6.14
CA VAL A 33 -11.87 10.77 -6.43
C VAL A 33 -12.14 11.56 -5.15
N GLU A 34 -12.47 10.88 -4.05
CA GLU A 34 -12.69 11.52 -2.73
C GLU A 34 -11.43 12.14 -2.13
N HIS A 35 -10.26 11.77 -2.62
CA HIS A 35 -8.96 12.30 -2.20
C HIS A 35 -8.44 13.38 -3.15
N PHE A 36 -9.21 13.76 -4.18
CA PHE A 36 -8.89 14.91 -5.01
C PHE A 36 -9.08 16.19 -4.19
N SER A 37 -8.17 17.13 -4.34
CA SER A 37 -8.42 18.49 -3.85
C SER A 37 -9.66 19.08 -4.53
N GLU A 38 -10.27 20.10 -3.92
CA GLU A 38 -11.49 20.71 -4.46
C GLU A 38 -11.30 21.21 -5.90
N ASP A 39 -10.13 21.78 -6.21
CA ASP A 39 -9.79 22.26 -7.56
C ASP A 39 -9.64 21.12 -8.56
N GLU A 40 -9.06 19.99 -8.14
CA GLU A 40 -8.88 18.81 -8.98
C GLU A 40 -10.21 18.10 -9.23
N ARG A 41 -11.06 18.00 -8.22
CA ARG A 41 -12.41 17.45 -8.35
C ARG A 41 -13.23 18.28 -9.33
N HIS A 42 -13.21 19.60 -9.19
CA HIS A 42 -13.90 20.50 -10.11
C HIS A 42 -13.36 20.41 -11.55
N ALA A 43 -12.04 20.34 -11.73
CA ALA A 43 -11.40 20.19 -13.03
C ALA A 43 -11.72 18.84 -13.69
N PHE A 44 -11.81 17.77 -12.89
CA PHE A 44 -12.20 16.44 -13.36
C PHE A 44 -13.66 16.41 -13.81
N GLU A 45 -14.57 16.97 -13.03
CA GLU A 45 -16.00 17.05 -13.35
C GLU A 45 -16.24 17.78 -14.68
N LEU A 46 -15.63 18.95 -14.86
CA LEU A 46 -15.68 19.72 -16.12
C LEU A 46 -15.15 18.92 -17.32
N HIS A 47 -14.11 18.10 -17.13
CA HIS A 47 -13.56 17.28 -18.19
C HIS A 47 -14.43 16.05 -18.49
N ALA A 48 -14.99 15.43 -17.45
CA ALA A 48 -15.89 14.29 -17.58
C ALA A 48 -17.18 14.66 -18.32
N GLU A 49 -17.66 15.90 -18.27
CA GLU A 49 -18.82 16.36 -19.07
C GLU A 49 -18.61 16.24 -20.59
N SER A 50 -17.35 16.27 -21.05
CA SER A 50 -17.00 16.33 -22.47
C SER A 50 -16.19 15.13 -22.99
N CYS A 51 -15.71 14.23 -22.12
CA CYS A 51 -14.96 13.02 -22.51
C CYS A 51 -15.75 11.72 -22.24
N PRO A 52 -16.32 11.06 -23.27
CA PRO A 52 -17.05 9.80 -23.11
C PRO A 52 -16.22 8.67 -22.49
N ARG A 53 -14.90 8.65 -22.73
CA ARG A 53 -13.97 7.66 -22.13
C ARG A 53 -13.77 7.90 -20.63
N CYS A 54 -13.71 9.15 -20.18
CA CYS A 54 -13.69 9.48 -18.76
C CYS A 54 -15.05 9.23 -18.11
N GLN A 55 -16.16 9.42 -18.82
CA GLN A 55 -17.49 9.00 -18.35
C GLN A 55 -17.56 7.48 -18.19
N GLU A 56 -16.95 6.72 -19.10
CA GLU A 56 -16.90 5.26 -19.01
C GLU A 56 -15.94 4.76 -17.93
N LEU A 57 -14.79 5.41 -17.74
CA LEU A 57 -13.90 5.17 -16.59
C LEU A 57 -14.63 5.48 -15.28
N VAL A 58 -15.25 6.65 -15.17
CA VAL A 58 -16.12 7.01 -14.04
C VAL A 58 -17.23 5.98 -13.88
N ALA A 59 -17.86 5.50 -14.95
CA ALA A 59 -18.89 4.45 -14.89
C ALA A 59 -18.34 3.10 -14.42
N GLN A 60 -17.12 2.74 -14.81
CA GLN A 60 -16.43 1.53 -14.35
C GLN A 60 -15.98 1.64 -12.88
N TYR A 61 -15.65 2.85 -12.42
CA TYR A 61 -15.48 3.17 -10.99
C TYR A 61 -16.85 3.21 -10.27
N GLN A 62 -17.93 3.67 -10.91
CA GLN A 62 -19.30 3.72 -10.37
C GLN A 62 -19.94 2.34 -10.21
N VAL A 63 -19.51 1.31 -10.96
CA VAL A 63 -19.90 -0.09 -10.70
C VAL A 63 -19.35 -0.59 -9.37
N VAL A 64 -18.27 0.02 -8.85
CA VAL A 64 -17.76 -0.25 -7.50
C VAL A 64 -18.47 0.61 -6.43
N ASP A 65 -19.36 1.52 -6.84
CA ASP A 65 -19.95 2.53 -5.95
C ASP A 65 -21.48 2.59 -6.04
N ASP A 66 -22.14 1.45 -6.27
CA ASP A 66 -23.62 1.33 -6.22
C ASP A 66 -24.18 1.54 -4.80
N TYR A 67 -23.31 1.58 -3.77
CA TYR A 67 -23.70 2.01 -2.41
C TYR A 67 -23.90 3.54 -2.31
N PHE A 68 -23.26 4.33 -3.19
CA PHE A 68 -23.44 5.78 -3.21
C PHE A 68 -24.69 6.23 -3.99
N TYR A 69 -25.23 5.42 -4.90
CA TYR A 69 -26.36 5.77 -5.78
C TYR A 69 -27.68 6.02 -5.03
N ARG A 70 -27.82 5.54 -3.79
CA ARG A 70 -29.02 5.84 -2.97
C ARG A 70 -28.91 7.12 -2.13
N MET A 71 -27.73 7.73 -1.99
CA MET A 71 -27.58 8.93 -1.16
C MET A 71 -28.02 10.23 -1.86
N ILE A 72 -28.01 10.31 -3.20
CA ILE A 72 -28.33 11.55 -3.93
C ILE A 72 -29.86 11.80 -4.06
N LEU A 73 -30.73 10.84 -3.75
CA LEU A 73 -32.19 11.06 -3.86
C LEU A 73 -32.88 11.59 -2.59
N SER A 74 -32.15 11.97 -1.52
CA SER A 74 -32.81 12.41 -0.26
C SER A 74 -32.55 13.84 0.26
N GLU A 75 -31.76 14.68 -0.41
CA GLU A 75 -31.55 16.08 0.04
C GLU A 75 -31.88 17.17 -1.02
N GLN A 76 -32.99 17.01 -1.75
CA GLN A 76 -33.58 18.14 -2.51
C GLN A 76 -34.82 18.78 -1.86
N MET A 77 -35.06 18.57 -0.57
CA MET A 77 -36.14 19.31 0.12
C MET A 77 -35.67 19.90 1.46
N SER A 78 -35.59 21.23 1.47
CA SER A 78 -35.09 22.14 2.52
C SER A 78 -33.55 22.22 2.55
N VAL A 79 -32.89 23.33 2.24
CA VAL A 79 -33.09 24.67 2.80
C VAL A 79 -32.72 25.73 1.74
N ALA A 80 -33.72 26.45 1.24
CA ALA A 80 -33.53 27.76 0.65
C ALA A 80 -33.88 28.82 1.69
N ALA A 81 -32.88 29.40 2.39
CA ALA A 81 -32.98 30.74 2.98
C ALA A 81 -31.67 31.20 3.66
N LYS A 82 -31.00 32.16 3.00
CA LYS A 82 -30.37 33.39 3.53
C LYS A 82 -29.47 33.34 4.78
N ALA A 83 -28.20 33.75 4.57
CA ALA A 83 -27.44 34.58 5.51
C ALA A 83 -26.48 35.55 4.75
N PRO A 84 -26.09 36.71 5.32
CA PRO A 84 -25.72 37.96 4.62
C PRO A 84 -24.18 38.19 4.45
N PRO A 85 -23.71 39.26 3.78
CA PRO A 85 -22.37 39.30 3.17
C PRO A 85 -21.25 39.65 4.16
N LEU A 86 -20.05 39.12 3.91
CA LEU A 86 -18.85 39.41 4.68
C LEU A 86 -18.23 40.78 4.29
N PRO A 87 -17.65 41.54 5.25
CA PRO A 87 -17.12 42.87 5.01
C PRO A 87 -15.77 42.90 4.29
N THR A 88 -15.59 43.99 3.55
CA THR A 88 -14.36 44.42 2.88
C THR A 88 -13.23 44.77 3.84
N ASP A 89 -12.14 44.00 3.87
CA ASP A 89 -10.76 44.54 3.88
C ASP A 89 -9.70 43.46 3.61
N MET A 90 -9.30 43.26 2.35
CA MET A 90 -7.91 42.93 2.00
C MET A 90 -7.62 43.13 0.50
N LYS A 91 -7.91 44.32 -0.03
CA LYS A 91 -7.43 44.75 -1.35
C LYS A 91 -5.97 45.22 -1.25
N ARG A 92 -5.03 44.28 -1.11
CA ARG A 92 -3.61 44.55 -1.43
C ARG A 92 -2.76 43.27 -1.56
N LYS A 93 -2.98 42.48 -2.62
CA LYS A 93 -1.96 41.54 -3.15
C LYS A 93 -2.28 40.99 -4.56
N LEU A 94 -2.74 41.85 -5.48
CA LEU A 94 -3.02 41.50 -6.88
C LEU A 94 -2.05 42.19 -7.86
N ARG A 95 -0.74 42.05 -7.62
CA ARG A 95 0.34 42.41 -8.56
C ARG A 95 1.56 41.48 -8.41
N ALA A 96 1.34 40.17 -8.35
CA ALA A 96 2.42 39.18 -8.37
C ALA A 96 2.20 38.00 -9.33
N THR A 97 1.02 37.88 -9.96
CA THR A 97 0.68 36.73 -10.82
C THR A 97 1.05 36.89 -12.29
N HIS A 98 1.51 38.05 -12.76
CA HIS A 98 1.84 38.23 -14.18
C HIS A 98 3.33 37.97 -14.55
N ILE A 99 4.19 37.72 -13.57
CA ILE A 99 5.62 37.44 -13.78
C ILE A 99 5.92 35.93 -13.80
N TRP A 100 5.10 35.12 -13.10
CA TRP A 100 5.30 33.68 -13.00
C TRP A 100 4.95 32.92 -14.29
N ASP A 101 3.86 33.29 -14.96
CA ASP A 101 3.44 32.64 -16.21
C ASP A 101 4.38 32.92 -17.38
N THR A 102 5.02 34.09 -17.40
CA THR A 102 6.03 34.42 -18.42
C THR A 102 7.32 33.61 -18.19
N PHE A 103 7.62 33.23 -16.94
CA PHE A 103 8.80 32.46 -16.58
C PHE A 103 8.64 30.96 -16.91
N GLN A 104 7.45 30.40 -16.69
CA GLN A 104 7.09 29.02 -17.05
C GLN A 104 7.13 28.79 -18.57
N HIS A 105 6.64 29.75 -19.36
CA HIS A 105 6.61 29.59 -20.82
C HIS A 105 8.01 29.59 -21.48
N VAL A 106 8.95 30.36 -20.93
CA VAL A 106 10.34 30.41 -21.43
C VAL A 106 11.17 29.20 -20.98
N LEU A 107 10.88 28.61 -19.81
CA LEU A 107 11.54 27.39 -19.36
C LEU A 107 11.06 26.16 -20.14
N GLY A 108 9.76 26.06 -20.41
CA GLY A 108 9.16 24.93 -21.14
C GLY A 108 9.69 24.77 -22.56
N GLN A 109 9.86 25.87 -23.30
CA GLN A 109 10.42 25.82 -24.66
C GLN A 109 11.93 25.47 -24.70
N ARG A 110 12.67 25.71 -23.61
CA ARG A 110 14.10 25.35 -23.53
C ARG A 110 14.35 23.92 -23.09
N MET A 111 13.46 23.31 -22.31
CA MET A 111 13.58 21.89 -21.93
C MET A 111 13.24 20.93 -23.07
N ALA A 112 12.28 21.26 -23.94
CA ALA A 112 11.94 20.44 -25.11
C ALA A 112 13.10 20.33 -26.11
N ALA A 113 13.86 21.41 -26.32
CA ALA A 113 15.06 21.40 -27.16
C ALA A 113 16.21 20.58 -26.53
N PHE A 114 16.30 20.54 -25.20
CA PHE A 114 17.29 19.76 -24.46
C PHE A 114 16.97 18.25 -24.49
N GLN A 115 15.70 17.86 -24.36
CA GLN A 115 15.29 16.46 -24.44
C GLN A 115 15.50 15.87 -25.83
N HIS A 116 15.25 16.62 -26.90
CA HIS A 116 15.46 16.13 -28.27
C HIS A 116 16.95 15.98 -28.65
N THR A 117 17.83 16.85 -28.13
CA THR A 117 19.28 16.72 -28.34
C THR A 117 19.89 15.62 -27.46
N PHE A 118 19.35 15.42 -26.26
CA PHE A 118 19.76 14.33 -25.35
C PHE A 118 19.36 12.95 -25.90
N ALA A 119 18.18 12.83 -26.52
CA ALA A 119 17.72 11.58 -27.14
C ALA A 119 18.56 11.16 -28.37
N LEU A 120 18.98 12.12 -29.21
CA LEU A 120 19.89 11.85 -30.35
C LEU A 120 21.32 11.49 -29.91
N LEU A 121 21.77 12.01 -28.75
CA LEU A 121 23.06 11.69 -28.14
C LEU A 121 23.10 10.27 -27.53
N LEU A 122 21.98 9.79 -26.96
CA LEU A 122 21.84 8.43 -26.44
C LEU A 122 21.82 7.36 -27.54
N GLN A 123 21.25 7.66 -28.71
CA GLN A 123 21.23 6.73 -29.85
C GLN A 123 22.63 6.50 -30.47
N GLY A 124 23.52 7.50 -30.44
CA GLY A 124 24.90 7.35 -30.94
C GLY A 124 25.87 6.67 -29.96
N SER A 125 25.63 6.81 -28.65
CA SER A 125 26.49 6.26 -27.59
C SER A 125 26.11 4.83 -27.19
N GLY A 126 24.84 4.43 -27.39
CA GLY A 126 24.37 3.08 -27.10
C GLY A 126 25.02 1.99 -27.94
N LEU A 127 25.30 2.24 -29.23
CA LEU A 127 25.95 1.25 -30.11
C LEU A 127 27.42 0.99 -29.72
N LEU A 128 28.11 2.02 -29.22
CA LEU A 128 29.51 1.93 -28.78
C LEU A 128 29.63 1.26 -27.40
N LEU A 129 28.66 1.52 -26.51
CA LEU A 129 28.55 0.83 -25.23
C LEU A 129 28.23 -0.66 -25.42
N LEU A 130 27.33 -0.99 -26.37
CA LEU A 130 26.99 -2.37 -26.73
C LEU A 130 28.20 -3.11 -27.31
N LEU A 131 28.98 -2.48 -28.20
CA LEU A 131 30.21 -3.06 -28.76
C LEU A 131 31.29 -3.28 -27.68
N MET A 132 31.43 -2.39 -26.71
CA MET A 132 32.38 -2.56 -25.60
C MET A 132 31.94 -3.63 -24.59
N ILE A 133 30.63 -3.74 -24.31
CA ILE A 133 30.07 -4.81 -23.46
C ILE A 133 30.25 -6.17 -24.16
N LEU A 134 30.00 -6.25 -25.47
CA LEU A 134 30.23 -7.46 -26.26
C LEU A 134 31.73 -7.84 -26.33
N CYS A 135 32.65 -6.87 -26.42
CA CYS A 135 34.09 -7.12 -26.32
C CYS A 135 34.52 -7.60 -24.93
N ALA A 136 33.92 -7.05 -23.86
CA ALA A 136 34.20 -7.47 -22.47
C ALA A 136 33.68 -8.89 -22.17
N ILE A 137 32.54 -9.27 -22.73
CA ILE A 137 31.97 -10.61 -22.61
C ILE A 137 32.80 -11.62 -23.43
N PHE A 138 33.28 -11.26 -24.63
CA PHE A 138 34.13 -12.15 -25.44
C PHE A 138 35.53 -12.40 -24.85
N PHE A 139 36.04 -11.49 -24.02
CA PHE A 139 37.35 -11.65 -23.36
C PHE A 139 37.29 -12.32 -21.98
N GLN A 140 36.10 -12.71 -21.50
CA GLN A 140 35.92 -13.41 -20.22
C GLN A 140 36.11 -14.94 -20.29
N VAL A 141 36.43 -15.50 -21.46
CA VAL A 141 36.85 -16.92 -21.56
C VAL A 141 38.37 -17.00 -21.48
N GLY A 142 38.90 -16.95 -20.24
CA GLY A 142 40.30 -17.30 -19.98
C GLY A 142 40.92 -16.70 -18.71
N ILE A 143 41.01 -17.54 -17.68
CA ILE A 143 42.04 -17.55 -16.61
C ILE A 143 41.84 -16.62 -15.39
N GLY A 144 41.43 -17.23 -14.27
CA GLY A 144 42.14 -17.28 -12.97
C GLY A 144 42.48 -16.00 -12.18
N ASP A 145 41.81 -15.85 -11.03
CA ASP A 145 42.20 -15.17 -9.77
C ASP A 145 43.34 -14.13 -9.80
N ASN A 146 42.97 -12.87 -10.05
CA ASN A 146 43.33 -11.71 -9.21
C ASN A 146 42.65 -10.44 -9.75
N ARG A 147 41.77 -9.84 -8.96
CA ARG A 147 41.06 -8.59 -9.29
C ARG A 147 41.94 -7.39 -8.93
N MET A 148 42.23 -6.52 -9.90
CA MET A 148 42.40 -5.05 -9.76
C MET A 148 42.98 -4.44 -11.06
N MET A 149 42.22 -4.39 -12.15
CA MET A 149 42.44 -3.44 -13.28
C MET A 149 41.22 -3.37 -14.22
N PRO A 150 40.13 -2.65 -13.87
CA PRO A 150 39.30 -2.06 -14.94
C PRO A 150 39.00 -0.56 -14.77
N LEU A 151 39.21 0.02 -13.58
CA LEU A 151 38.75 1.38 -13.29
C LEU A 151 39.65 2.47 -13.90
N SER A 152 40.97 2.23 -13.97
CA SER A 152 41.95 3.20 -14.50
C SER A 152 41.81 3.40 -16.02
N LEU A 153 41.50 2.34 -16.77
CA LEU A 153 41.26 2.40 -18.21
C LEU A 153 39.95 3.14 -18.54
N LEU A 154 38.91 2.96 -17.73
CA LEU A 154 37.64 3.69 -17.83
C LEU A 154 37.83 5.20 -17.61
N THR A 155 38.64 5.58 -16.60
CA THR A 155 38.92 7.00 -16.35
C THR A 155 39.75 7.66 -17.47
N LEU A 156 40.71 6.93 -18.06
CA LEU A 156 41.52 7.44 -19.16
C LEU A 156 40.69 7.61 -20.45
N ALA A 157 39.78 6.67 -20.72
CA ALA A 157 38.85 6.76 -21.85
C ALA A 157 37.90 7.96 -21.71
N PHE A 158 37.37 8.21 -20.52
CA PHE A 158 36.49 9.35 -20.26
C PHE A 158 37.23 10.70 -20.44
N ALA A 159 38.49 10.78 -20.00
CA ALA A 159 39.32 11.97 -20.18
C ALA A 159 39.61 12.27 -21.66
N LEU A 160 39.89 11.25 -22.48
CA LEU A 160 40.14 11.40 -23.91
C LEU A 160 38.88 11.83 -24.68
N ILE A 161 37.70 11.34 -24.29
CA ILE A 161 36.41 11.76 -24.88
C ILE A 161 36.13 13.24 -24.60
N MET A 162 36.40 13.71 -23.39
CA MET A 162 36.22 15.13 -23.03
C MET A 162 37.21 16.04 -23.77
N LEU A 163 38.45 15.59 -23.99
CA LEU A 163 39.43 16.27 -24.84
C LEU A 163 39.01 16.33 -26.32
N GLY A 164 38.40 15.26 -26.84
CA GLY A 164 37.81 15.25 -28.18
C GLY A 164 36.64 16.22 -28.34
N PHE A 165 35.79 16.33 -27.30
CA PHE A 165 34.68 17.29 -27.24
C PHE A 165 35.17 18.75 -27.25
N LEU A 166 36.25 19.04 -26.53
CA LEU A 166 36.85 20.39 -26.46
C LEU A 166 37.52 20.80 -27.78
N ASN A 167 38.09 19.84 -28.53
CA ASN A 167 38.74 20.14 -29.81
C ASN A 167 37.72 20.41 -30.95
N ASN A 168 36.48 19.90 -30.83
CA ASN A 168 35.50 19.96 -31.92
C ASN A 168 34.47 21.11 -31.81
N GLN A 169 34.53 21.94 -30.77
CA GLN A 169 33.60 23.07 -30.61
C GLN A 169 33.76 24.18 -31.66
N HIS A 170 34.86 24.20 -32.42
CA HIS A 170 35.06 25.17 -33.50
C HIS A 170 34.26 24.85 -34.77
N GLN A 171 33.86 23.59 -35.02
CA GLN A 171 33.10 23.21 -36.23
C GLN A 171 31.58 23.41 -36.11
N PHE A 172 31.01 23.38 -34.89
CA PHE A 172 29.56 23.49 -34.70
C PHE A 172 29.03 24.93 -34.71
N ARG A 173 29.91 25.93 -34.66
CA ARG A 173 29.52 27.35 -34.63
C ARG A 173 29.24 27.92 -36.03
N ASP A 174 29.76 27.30 -37.09
CA ASP A 174 29.52 27.72 -38.48
C ASP A 174 28.28 27.06 -39.12
N ALA A 175 27.80 25.93 -38.59
CA ALA A 175 26.58 25.26 -39.06
C ALA A 175 25.27 25.98 -38.65
N GLY A 176 25.31 26.79 -37.60
CA GLY A 176 24.15 27.56 -37.11
C GLY A 176 23.82 28.82 -37.93
N GLN A 177 24.79 29.40 -38.65
CA GLN A 177 24.58 30.63 -39.43
C GLN A 177 24.14 30.39 -40.89
N GLN A 178 24.26 29.17 -41.43
CA GLN A 178 23.81 28.86 -42.79
C GLN A 178 22.32 28.47 -42.88
N ARG A 179 21.70 28.01 -41.78
CA ARG A 179 20.28 27.58 -41.77
C ARG A 179 19.28 28.74 -41.69
N TRP A 180 19.71 29.90 -41.21
CA TRP A 180 18.88 31.13 -41.15
C TRP A 180 18.86 31.94 -42.46
N ARG A 181 19.61 31.54 -43.50
CA ARG A 181 19.58 32.18 -44.83
C ARG A 181 18.78 31.40 -45.88
N GLN A 182 18.22 30.24 -45.54
CA GLN A 182 17.42 29.42 -46.48
C GLN A 182 15.91 29.44 -46.21
N THR A 183 15.45 29.98 -45.07
CA THR A 183 14.02 30.03 -44.70
C THR A 183 13.26 31.26 -45.21
N ASP A 184 13.95 32.32 -45.66
CA ASP A 184 13.32 33.51 -46.26
C ASP A 184 13.08 33.42 -47.78
N ALA A 185 13.27 32.24 -48.39
CA ALA A 185 13.18 32.04 -49.84
C ALA A 185 12.16 30.98 -50.30
N ARG A 186 11.25 30.51 -49.43
CA ARG A 186 10.22 29.53 -49.80
C ARG A 186 8.85 29.79 -49.19
N HIS A 187 8.30 30.99 -49.38
CA HIS A 187 6.84 31.19 -49.34
C HIS A 187 6.48 32.16 -50.48
N GLY A 188 6.24 31.59 -51.65
CA GLY A 188 5.80 32.28 -52.84
C GLY A 188 5.32 31.28 -53.87
N THR A 189 4.00 31.06 -53.87
CA THR A 189 3.07 30.75 -54.98
C THR A 189 2.12 29.60 -54.65
N LEU A 190 0.88 29.94 -54.27
CA LEU A 190 -0.33 29.44 -54.93
C LEU A 190 -1.41 30.50 -54.73
N ALA A 191 -1.91 30.99 -55.86
CA ALA A 191 -2.70 32.19 -56.00
C ALA A 191 -4.20 31.91 -55.82
N TRP A 192 -4.90 32.81 -55.15
CA TRP A 192 -6.33 33.04 -55.37
C TRP A 192 -6.52 34.42 -56.02
N ARG A 193 -7.47 34.43 -56.94
CA ARG A 193 -7.74 35.43 -57.97
C ARG A 193 -9.01 36.18 -57.57
N GLU A 194 -8.97 37.51 -57.51
CA GLU A 194 -9.85 38.44 -58.25
C GLU A 194 -9.91 39.85 -57.64
N LEU A 195 -9.76 40.85 -58.53
CA LEU A 195 -10.31 42.22 -58.60
C LEU A 195 -10.35 43.09 -57.31
N SER A 196 -9.84 44.32 -57.25
CA SER A 196 -9.67 45.37 -58.28
C SER A 196 -8.73 46.50 -57.83
N LEU A 197 -7.79 46.86 -58.73
CA LEU A 197 -7.02 48.11 -58.86
C LEU A 197 -7.94 49.27 -59.37
N PRO A 198 -7.50 50.54 -59.62
CA PRO A 198 -6.42 51.38 -59.03
C PRO A 198 -6.66 52.93 -59.00
N MET A 199 -5.64 53.68 -58.51
CA MET A 199 -5.10 55.01 -58.97
C MET A 199 -5.61 56.36 -58.35
N PRO A 200 -4.86 57.50 -58.44
CA PRO A 200 -3.39 57.71 -58.35
C PRO A 200 -2.85 59.08 -57.79
N ALA A 201 -1.54 59.07 -57.43
CA ALA A 201 -0.42 59.98 -57.82
C ALA A 201 -0.27 61.50 -57.47
N LEU A 202 0.89 61.77 -56.83
CA LEU A 202 2.04 62.67 -57.19
C LEU A 202 2.13 64.16 -56.79
N SER A 203 3.24 64.51 -56.09
CA SER A 203 4.40 65.35 -56.53
C SER A 203 5.48 65.42 -55.41
N LYS A 204 6.78 65.03 -55.56
CA LYS A 204 7.99 65.68 -56.15
C LYS A 204 8.62 66.87 -55.37
N ASP A 205 9.83 66.71 -54.77
CA ASP A 205 11.17 67.15 -55.28
C ASP A 205 12.31 67.12 -54.20
N ALA A 206 13.57 67.02 -54.67
CA ALA A 206 14.86 66.71 -53.98
C ALA A 206 15.71 67.98 -53.64
N PRO A 207 17.07 68.01 -53.37
CA PRO A 207 18.12 66.94 -53.23
C PRO A 207 19.33 67.14 -52.23
N ALA A 208 20.07 66.03 -51.93
CA ALA A 208 21.55 65.74 -51.81
C ALA A 208 22.52 66.53 -50.84
N ARG A 209 23.70 66.07 -50.30
CA ARG A 209 24.83 65.13 -50.68
C ARG A 209 25.79 64.74 -49.49
N VAL A 210 26.33 63.48 -49.49
CA VAL A 210 27.76 62.96 -49.41
C VAL A 210 28.59 63.12 -48.08
N SER A 211 29.42 62.18 -47.51
CA SER A 211 30.49 61.25 -48.03
C SER A 211 30.91 60.03 -47.15
N ARG A 212 31.83 59.21 -47.72
CA ARG A 212 32.29 57.80 -47.51
C ARG A 212 33.60 57.55 -46.66
N TYR A 213 33.73 56.30 -46.16
CA TYR A 213 34.91 55.36 -46.03
C TYR A 213 36.19 55.64 -45.19
N ARG A 214 36.55 54.71 -44.27
CA ARG A 214 37.76 53.81 -44.31
C ARG A 214 37.85 52.82 -43.12
N ALA A 215 38.55 51.71 -43.37
CA ALA A 215 38.67 50.49 -42.58
C ALA A 215 39.85 50.45 -41.57
N ARG A 216 39.89 49.36 -40.78
CA ARG A 216 41.04 48.65 -40.13
C ARG A 216 41.38 48.92 -38.64
N ARG A 217 41.23 47.81 -37.87
CA ARG A 217 42.20 47.15 -36.95
C ARG A 217 42.32 47.62 -35.47
N ARG A 218 42.02 46.67 -34.56
CA ARG A 218 42.70 46.21 -33.31
C ARG A 218 41.59 45.73 -32.35
N PHE A 219 41.36 44.46 -31.99
CA PHE A 219 42.18 43.25 -31.76
C PHE A 219 43.33 43.44 -30.78
N ARG A 220 42.98 43.77 -29.54
CA ARG A 220 43.64 43.45 -28.27
C ARG A 220 42.70 43.94 -27.15
N ASP A 221 42.59 43.20 -26.05
CA ASP A 221 41.87 43.56 -24.79
C ASP A 221 40.60 42.77 -24.41
N ARG A 222 40.37 41.57 -24.97
CA ARG A 222 39.46 40.58 -24.37
C ARG A 222 40.08 39.21 -24.13
N LEU A 223 41.30 39.19 -23.59
CA LEU A 223 42.02 37.98 -23.19
C LEU A 223 42.24 37.85 -21.66
N PHE A 224 41.61 38.70 -20.85
CA PHE A 224 41.89 38.78 -19.41
C PHE A 224 40.63 38.86 -18.53
N ARG A 225 39.67 37.94 -18.66
CA ARG A 225 38.53 37.90 -17.71
C ARG A 225 38.16 36.55 -17.10
N ASP A 226 38.75 35.43 -17.54
CA ASP A 226 38.32 34.12 -17.04
C ASP A 226 39.34 33.42 -16.12
N LYS A 227 40.28 34.15 -15.51
CA LYS A 227 41.26 33.53 -14.60
C LYS A 227 40.67 33.03 -13.28
N TRP A 228 39.54 33.59 -12.82
CA TRP A 228 38.90 33.17 -11.57
C TRP A 228 38.16 31.83 -11.70
N ILE A 229 37.57 31.54 -12.85
CA ILE A 229 36.86 30.28 -13.12
C ILE A 229 37.85 29.11 -13.14
N TRP A 230 39.04 29.32 -13.72
CA TRP A 230 40.12 28.33 -13.70
C TRP A 230 40.67 28.08 -12.29
N GLY A 231 40.76 29.12 -11.46
CA GLY A 231 41.18 28.97 -10.05
C GLY A 231 40.23 28.08 -9.25
N ILE A 232 38.92 28.33 -9.37
CA ILE A 232 37.89 27.55 -8.66
C ILE A 232 37.89 26.08 -9.10
N THR A 233 38.07 25.83 -10.40
CA THR A 233 38.05 24.48 -10.96
C THR A 233 39.26 23.65 -10.51
N VAL A 234 40.44 24.27 -10.42
CA VAL A 234 41.66 23.60 -9.92
C VAL A 234 41.57 23.31 -8.42
N CYS A 235 40.99 24.22 -7.62
CA CYS A 235 40.77 23.99 -6.20
C CYS A 235 39.80 22.83 -5.93
N LEU A 236 38.72 22.71 -6.70
CA LEU A 236 37.76 21.59 -6.60
C LEU A 236 38.42 20.25 -6.94
N LEU A 237 39.23 20.21 -7.99
CA LEU A 237 39.94 18.99 -8.39
C LEU A 237 41.00 18.56 -7.36
N LEU A 238 41.73 19.51 -6.78
CA LEU A 238 42.68 19.22 -5.70
C LEU A 238 41.98 18.73 -4.42
N ALA A 239 40.82 19.29 -4.07
CA ALA A 239 40.03 18.83 -2.93
C ALA A 239 39.54 17.39 -3.12
N ILE A 240 39.08 17.03 -4.32
CA ILE A 240 38.65 15.67 -4.67
C ILE A 240 39.85 14.71 -4.61
N CYS A 241 41.03 15.11 -5.09
CA CYS A 241 42.23 14.30 -5.00
C CYS A 241 42.69 14.05 -3.56
N VAL A 242 42.61 15.04 -2.67
CA VAL A 242 42.98 14.91 -1.26
C VAL A 242 42.01 14.02 -0.48
N VAL A 243 40.71 14.08 -0.78
CA VAL A 243 39.71 13.17 -0.20
C VAL A 243 39.92 11.73 -0.68
N SER A 244 40.34 11.55 -1.95
CA SER A 244 40.62 10.22 -2.48
C SER A 244 41.94 9.59 -1.98
N SER A 245 42.91 10.40 -1.53
CA SER A 245 44.20 9.92 -1.02
C SER A 245 44.27 9.75 0.50
N GLY A 246 43.23 10.15 1.24
CA GLY A 246 43.11 9.97 2.68
C GLY A 246 42.85 8.53 3.16
N TRP A 247 42.70 7.55 2.25
CA TRP A 247 42.42 6.14 2.56
C TRP A 247 43.68 5.26 2.77
N LEU A 248 44.74 5.80 3.40
CA LEU A 248 45.99 5.05 3.61
C LEU A 248 46.58 5.11 5.03
N PHE A 249 45.78 5.37 6.07
CA PHE A 249 46.21 5.16 7.46
C PHE A 249 45.16 4.39 8.26
N PRO A 250 45.51 3.25 8.91
CA PRO A 250 44.61 2.57 9.82
C PRO A 250 44.71 3.22 11.21
N LEU A 251 43.62 3.82 11.68
CA LEU A 251 43.41 4.09 13.10
C LEU A 251 42.18 3.31 13.58
N PRO A 252 42.15 2.85 14.84
CA PRO A 252 41.22 1.84 15.30
C PRO A 252 39.85 2.47 15.51
N PHE A 253 38.85 2.05 14.72
CA PHE A 253 37.47 2.45 14.96
C PHE A 253 36.75 1.41 15.83
N SER A 254 36.38 1.86 17.02
CA SER A 254 35.23 1.37 17.78
C SER A 254 33.97 1.46 16.93
N SER A 255 33.21 0.37 16.88
CA SER A 255 31.95 0.24 16.16
C SER A 255 30.90 1.23 16.66
N SER A 256 30.55 2.21 15.83
CA SER A 256 29.25 2.88 15.88
C SER A 256 28.56 2.61 14.55
N SER A 257 27.46 1.87 14.61
CA SER A 257 26.56 1.62 13.48
C SER A 257 25.91 2.95 13.07
N SER A 258 26.19 3.40 11.86
CA SER A 258 25.39 4.44 11.19
C SER A 258 24.43 3.76 10.24
N ASP A 259 23.16 4.06 10.44
CA ASP A 259 22.01 3.54 9.73
C ASP A 259 22.11 3.83 8.23
N ALA A 260 22.12 2.76 7.44
CA ALA A 260 21.66 2.81 6.08
C ALA A 260 20.12 2.78 6.13
N VAL A 261 19.48 3.80 5.54
CA VAL A 261 18.05 3.76 5.19
C VAL A 261 17.88 2.66 4.14
N THR A 262 17.71 1.42 4.61
CA THR A 262 17.24 0.30 3.80
C THR A 262 15.73 0.42 3.68
N THR A 263 15.23 0.49 2.45
CA THR A 263 13.85 0.20 2.04
C THR A 263 13.51 -1.29 2.28
N GLY A 264 13.77 -1.78 3.50
CA GLY A 264 13.35 -3.09 3.98
C GLY A 264 12.03 -2.95 4.73
N ALA A 265 11.28 -4.05 4.84
CA ALA A 265 10.04 -4.07 5.61
C ALA A 265 10.26 -3.47 7.01
N PRO A 266 9.25 -2.78 7.57
CA PRO A 266 9.31 -2.22 8.90
C PRO A 266 9.28 -3.34 9.95
N VAL A 267 10.44 -3.94 10.20
CA VAL A 267 10.62 -5.08 11.10
C VAL A 267 11.22 -4.60 12.43
N GLY A 268 10.78 -5.14 13.56
CA GLY A 268 11.33 -4.82 14.88
C GLY A 268 10.30 -4.86 16.01
N ILE A 269 10.69 -4.36 17.17
CA ILE A 269 9.79 -4.15 18.32
C ILE A 269 9.73 -2.67 18.69
N SER A 270 8.56 -2.18 19.12
CA SER A 270 8.42 -0.86 19.72
C SER A 270 7.26 -0.81 20.70
N VAL A 271 7.45 -0.09 21.80
CA VAL A 271 6.45 0.10 22.87
C VAL A 271 6.14 1.58 23.11
N ASP A 272 6.92 2.49 22.54
CA ASP A 272 6.86 3.93 22.79
C ASP A 272 6.87 4.78 21.51
N GLY A 273 6.84 4.14 20.34
CA GLY A 273 6.91 4.82 19.05
C GLY A 273 8.30 5.28 18.64
N SER A 274 9.37 4.86 19.34
CA SER A 274 10.77 5.05 18.91
C SER A 274 11.10 4.38 17.57
N ARG A 275 10.25 3.44 17.15
CA ARG A 275 10.24 2.81 15.83
C ARG A 275 8.79 2.73 15.39
N VAL A 276 8.55 3.06 14.13
CA VAL A 276 7.24 3.06 13.51
C VAL A 276 7.19 2.07 12.35
N PHE A 277 6.04 1.45 12.14
CA PHE A 277 5.89 0.34 11.22
C PHE A 277 4.99 0.66 10.03
N ASP A 278 3.76 1.10 10.24
CA ASP A 278 2.82 1.43 9.17
C ASP A 278 3.07 2.83 8.60
N THR A 279 4.16 2.97 7.86
CA THR A 279 4.61 4.25 7.27
C THR A 279 4.11 4.49 5.84
N SER A 280 3.30 3.57 5.31
CA SER A 280 2.76 3.63 3.94
C SER A 280 1.55 4.56 3.79
N ARG A 281 0.96 4.96 4.92
CA ARG A 281 -0.21 5.84 4.99
C ARG A 281 0.17 7.31 4.82
N GLN A 282 -0.84 8.15 4.61
CA GLN A 282 -0.68 9.60 4.44
C GLN A 282 -0.02 10.30 5.66
N ASP A 283 -0.10 9.70 6.84
CA ASP A 283 0.48 10.19 8.08
C ASP A 283 1.89 9.64 8.37
N GLY A 284 2.44 8.80 7.48
CA GLY A 284 3.72 8.12 7.67
C GLY A 284 4.94 9.03 7.86
N ASP A 285 4.96 10.21 7.22
CA ASP A 285 6.02 11.22 7.43
C ASP A 285 6.00 11.79 8.85
N LEU A 286 4.81 12.02 9.42
CA LEU A 286 4.65 12.51 10.78
C LEU A 286 5.04 11.44 11.80
N LYS A 287 4.70 10.17 11.54
CA LYS A 287 5.16 9.02 12.35
C LYS A 287 6.68 8.95 12.43
N ARG A 288 7.37 9.07 11.29
CA ARG A 288 8.84 9.06 11.24
C ARG A 288 9.45 10.21 12.03
N GLN A 289 8.90 11.42 11.90
CA GLN A 289 9.33 12.57 12.69
C GLN A 289 9.09 12.36 14.19
N ALA A 290 7.93 11.81 14.57
CA ALA A 290 7.60 11.52 15.96
C ALA A 290 8.56 10.48 16.55
N ALA A 291 8.91 9.44 15.78
CA ALA A 291 9.90 8.45 16.19
C ALA A 291 11.28 9.07 16.45
N SER A 292 11.75 9.97 15.58
CA SER A 292 12.97 10.73 15.82
C SER A 292 12.90 11.55 17.10
N LYS A 293 11.75 12.20 17.38
CA LYS A 293 11.52 12.93 18.63
C LYS A 293 11.60 12.05 19.87
N VAL A 294 11.00 10.86 19.83
CA VAL A 294 11.12 9.87 20.93
C VAL A 294 12.58 9.47 21.15
N LEU A 295 13.34 9.20 20.08
CA LEU A 295 14.77 8.85 20.16
C LEU A 295 15.64 9.99 20.72
N GLU A 296 15.27 11.24 20.47
CA GLU A 296 15.90 12.45 21.03
C GLU A 296 15.50 12.71 22.50
N GLY A 297 14.52 11.98 23.04
CA GLY A 297 13.95 12.20 24.38
C GLY A 297 12.88 13.30 24.44
N ASP A 298 12.46 13.86 23.30
CA ASP A 298 11.42 14.88 23.17
C ASP A 298 10.03 14.24 23.01
N VAL A 299 9.55 13.62 24.10
CA VAL A 299 8.27 12.91 24.10
C VAL A 299 7.08 13.86 23.89
N ASP A 300 7.15 15.09 24.38
CA ASP A 300 6.08 16.08 24.19
C ASP A 300 5.98 16.52 22.72
N GLY A 301 7.13 16.71 22.05
CA GLY A 301 7.17 16.92 20.60
C GLY A 301 6.61 15.73 19.81
N ALA A 302 6.91 14.50 20.23
CA ALA A 302 6.33 13.30 19.62
C ALA A 302 4.80 13.23 19.79
N LYS A 303 4.26 13.54 20.98
CA LYS A 303 2.81 13.58 21.25
C LYS A 303 2.07 14.54 20.33
N GLU A 304 2.64 15.72 20.08
CA GLU A 304 2.04 16.70 19.18
C GLU A 304 2.04 16.21 17.72
N LEU A 305 3.12 15.55 17.28
CA LEU A 305 3.18 14.94 15.96
C LEU A 305 2.20 13.77 15.81
N TRP A 306 2.01 12.95 16.84
CA TRP A 306 1.00 11.88 16.85
C TRP A 306 -0.41 12.46 16.70
N LYS A 307 -0.71 13.57 17.38
CA LYS A 307 -2.00 14.25 17.24
C LYS A 307 -2.23 14.79 15.83
N GLN A 308 -1.19 15.35 15.20
CA GLN A 308 -1.26 15.80 13.81
C GLN A 308 -1.47 14.63 12.84
N ALA A 309 -0.78 13.52 13.06
CA ALA A 309 -0.93 12.29 12.27
C ALA A 309 -2.36 11.74 12.35
N LEU A 310 -2.90 11.61 13.56
CA LEU A 310 -4.27 11.14 13.80
C LEU A 310 -5.36 12.09 13.29
N ALA A 311 -5.04 13.38 13.10
CA ALA A 311 -5.93 14.33 12.44
C ALA A 311 -5.97 14.14 10.92
N LEU A 312 -4.92 13.58 10.32
CA LEU A 312 -4.92 13.16 8.91
C LEU A 312 -5.63 11.82 8.77
N ASP A 313 -5.28 10.84 9.60
CA ASP A 313 -5.82 9.49 9.55
C ASP A 313 -6.18 9.00 10.95
N SER A 314 -7.48 9.05 11.28
CA SER A 314 -7.98 8.60 12.59
C SER A 314 -7.91 7.08 12.77
N ASN A 315 -7.71 6.34 11.68
CA ASN A 315 -7.67 4.89 11.68
C ASN A 315 -6.23 4.33 11.80
N ASP A 316 -5.42 4.94 12.66
CA ASP A 316 -4.06 4.48 12.91
C ASP A 316 -3.90 3.92 14.34
N ALA A 317 -4.18 2.62 14.47
CA ALA A 317 -4.06 1.91 15.74
C ALA A 317 -2.62 1.87 16.28
N GLU A 318 -1.59 1.95 15.44
CA GLU A 318 -0.20 1.97 15.89
C GLU A 318 0.08 3.20 16.78
N LEU A 319 -0.30 4.39 16.31
CA LEU A 319 -0.15 5.62 17.06
C LEU A 319 -1.04 5.69 18.29
N LEU A 320 -2.28 5.18 18.17
CA LEU A 320 -3.21 5.12 19.29
C LEU A 320 -2.67 4.22 20.42
N ILE A 321 -2.02 3.11 20.09
CA ILE A 321 -1.31 2.25 21.05
C ILE A 321 -0.16 3.01 21.73
N TYR A 322 0.65 3.76 20.98
CA TYR A 322 1.75 4.54 21.57
C TYR A 322 1.25 5.65 22.50
N GLN A 323 0.16 6.33 22.13
CA GLN A 323 -0.48 7.33 23.00
C GLN A 323 -1.02 6.72 24.29
N GLU A 324 -1.67 5.56 24.20
CA GLU A 324 -2.20 4.85 25.37
C GLU A 324 -1.07 4.35 26.26
N ASN A 325 -0.03 3.75 25.69
CA ASN A 325 1.17 3.34 26.43
C ASN A 325 1.86 4.51 27.15
N GLN A 326 1.93 5.67 26.50
CA GLN A 326 2.51 6.86 27.11
C GLN A 326 1.64 7.37 28.27
N SER A 327 0.31 7.32 28.13
CA SER A 327 -0.63 7.66 29.20
C SER A 327 -0.48 6.71 30.40
N VAL A 328 -0.26 5.41 30.15
CA VAL A 328 0.07 4.44 31.21
C VAL A 328 1.34 4.83 31.94
N LYS A 329 2.42 5.17 31.21
CA LYS A 329 3.69 5.60 31.83
C LYS A 329 3.52 6.89 32.65
N ASP A 330 2.79 7.87 32.12
CA ASP A 330 2.56 9.17 32.77
C ASP A 330 1.70 9.02 34.04
N SER A 331 0.85 7.99 34.12
CA SER A 331 -0.01 7.74 35.29
C SER A 331 0.75 7.27 36.53
N LEU A 332 1.97 6.74 36.36
CA LEU A 332 2.77 6.07 37.41
C LEU A 332 2.07 4.90 38.11
N GLN A 333 0.95 4.40 37.56
CA GLN A 333 0.28 3.19 38.05
C GLN A 333 1.08 1.94 37.65
N PRO A 334 1.00 0.85 38.44
CA PRO A 334 1.61 -0.42 38.05
C PRO A 334 1.00 -0.91 36.73
N TYR A 335 1.79 -1.60 35.91
CA TYR A 335 1.32 -2.11 34.62
C TYR A 335 1.91 -3.48 34.29
N PHE A 336 1.28 -4.15 33.34
CA PHE A 336 1.84 -5.28 32.60
C PHE A 336 1.84 -4.97 31.11
N THR A 337 2.64 -5.71 30.36
CA THR A 337 2.84 -5.54 28.92
C THR A 337 2.45 -6.83 28.21
N LEU A 338 1.61 -6.70 27.17
CA LEU A 338 1.39 -7.76 26.20
C LEU A 338 2.08 -7.38 24.90
N VAL A 339 2.60 -8.38 24.19
CA VAL A 339 3.19 -8.18 22.85
C VAL A 339 2.12 -8.41 21.80
N VAL A 340 2.06 -7.55 20.78
CA VAL A 340 1.23 -7.73 19.60
C VAL A 340 2.13 -8.07 18.42
N GLY A 341 2.20 -9.35 18.10
CA GLY A 341 2.96 -9.90 16.99
C GLY A 341 2.19 -9.82 15.67
N THR A 342 2.72 -9.08 14.71
CA THR A 342 2.08 -8.82 13.41
C THR A 342 3.09 -8.78 12.27
N VAL A 343 2.62 -8.64 11.03
CA VAL A 343 3.45 -8.58 9.82
C VAL A 343 3.06 -7.38 8.97
N PHE A 344 3.81 -6.29 9.06
CA PHE A 344 3.59 -5.10 8.22
C PHE A 344 4.36 -5.25 6.89
N SER A 345 3.75 -5.98 5.96
CA SER A 345 4.23 -6.04 4.57
C SER A 345 3.15 -5.55 3.61
N GLN A 346 3.56 -5.07 2.44
CA GLN A 346 2.63 -4.66 1.37
C GLN A 346 1.67 -5.79 0.96
N GLN A 347 2.02 -7.05 1.22
CA GLN A 347 1.19 -8.21 0.87
C GLN A 347 0.10 -8.51 1.92
N HIS A 348 0.26 -8.04 3.16
CA HIS A 348 -0.62 -8.38 4.31
C HIS A 348 -0.95 -7.17 5.21
N ILE A 349 -0.94 -5.96 4.65
CA ILE A 349 -1.05 -4.75 5.47
C ILE A 349 -2.45 -4.55 6.08
N GLY A 350 -3.52 -4.98 5.39
CA GLY A 350 -4.91 -4.88 5.88
C GLY A 350 -5.10 -5.64 7.19
N GLY A 351 -4.89 -6.95 7.18
CA GLY A 351 -4.98 -7.78 8.39
C GLY A 351 -4.05 -7.31 9.52
N ALA A 352 -2.83 -6.82 9.21
CA ALA A 352 -1.93 -6.27 10.23
C ALA A 352 -2.52 -5.03 10.95
N ARG A 353 -3.18 -4.13 10.20
CA ARG A 353 -3.88 -2.97 10.75
C ARG A 353 -5.08 -3.39 11.60
N ASP A 354 -5.87 -4.32 11.11
CA ASP A 354 -7.08 -4.79 11.79
C ASP A 354 -6.77 -5.46 13.13
N ILE A 355 -5.72 -6.30 13.16
CA ILE A 355 -5.22 -6.90 14.41
C ILE A 355 -4.79 -5.82 15.42
N LEU A 356 -4.11 -4.75 14.99
CA LEU A 356 -3.76 -3.65 15.89
C LEU A 356 -4.99 -2.89 16.38
N GLN A 357 -5.98 -2.66 15.51
CA GLN A 357 -7.21 -1.98 15.90
C GLN A 357 -7.94 -2.75 17.00
N GLY A 358 -8.11 -4.07 16.84
CA GLY A 358 -8.71 -4.93 17.83
C GLY A 358 -7.96 -4.91 19.16
N ALA A 359 -6.63 -5.01 19.10
CA ALA A 359 -5.77 -4.94 20.29
C ALA A 359 -5.88 -3.60 21.02
N TYR A 360 -5.92 -2.49 20.26
CA TYR A 360 -6.07 -1.14 20.81
C TYR A 360 -7.41 -0.96 21.53
N VAL A 361 -8.52 -1.40 20.93
CA VAL A 361 -9.85 -1.28 21.56
C VAL A 361 -9.86 -2.07 22.89
N ALA A 362 -9.31 -3.27 22.92
CA ALA A 362 -9.18 -4.06 24.15
C ALA A 362 -8.32 -3.35 25.21
N GLN A 363 -7.20 -2.75 24.80
CA GLN A 363 -6.32 -1.99 25.68
C GLN A 363 -7.03 -0.79 26.30
N LYS A 364 -7.68 0.03 25.47
CA LYS A 364 -8.35 1.25 25.89
C LYS A 364 -9.49 0.95 26.85
N GLU A 365 -10.31 -0.05 26.54
CA GLU A 365 -11.42 -0.47 27.41
C GLU A 365 -10.92 -0.98 28.76
N TYR A 366 -9.88 -1.83 28.74
CA TYR A 366 -9.27 -2.34 29.96
C TYR A 366 -8.69 -1.21 30.82
N ASN A 367 -7.88 -0.33 30.24
CA ASN A 367 -7.23 0.77 30.96
C ASN A 367 -8.24 1.77 31.52
N ALA A 368 -9.31 2.06 30.79
CA ALA A 368 -10.40 2.91 31.28
C ALA A 368 -11.08 2.32 32.52
N GLN A 369 -11.24 1.00 32.60
CA GLN A 369 -11.77 0.32 33.78
C GLN A 369 -10.74 0.24 34.91
N ALA A 370 -9.51 -0.19 34.60
CA ALA A 370 -8.43 -0.34 35.58
C ALA A 370 -8.10 0.98 36.29
N THR A 371 -8.13 2.11 35.57
CA THR A 371 -7.96 3.45 36.14
C THR A 371 -9.02 3.78 37.20
N LYS A 372 -10.30 3.42 36.96
CA LYS A 372 -11.38 3.65 37.93
C LYS A 372 -11.18 2.84 39.20
N THR A 373 -10.63 1.63 39.08
CA THR A 373 -10.40 0.72 40.20
C THR A 373 -9.00 0.85 40.81
N HIS A 374 -8.15 1.76 40.31
CA HIS A 374 -6.74 1.87 40.69
C HIS A 374 -5.98 0.52 40.56
N GLY A 375 -6.29 -0.22 39.50
CA GLY A 375 -5.69 -1.51 39.18
C GLY A 375 -4.43 -1.39 38.32
N MET A 376 -3.83 -2.54 37.96
CA MET A 376 -2.73 -2.54 37.00
C MET A 376 -3.22 -2.14 35.61
N LEU A 377 -2.47 -1.28 34.92
CA LEU A 377 -2.74 -0.89 33.54
C LEU A 377 -2.07 -1.83 32.54
N LEU A 378 -2.49 -1.76 31.28
CA LEU A 378 -1.97 -2.55 30.15
C LEU A 378 -1.20 -1.66 29.18
N ARG A 379 0.03 -2.07 28.86
CA ARG A 379 0.80 -1.60 27.70
C ARG A 379 0.82 -2.65 26.60
N LEU A 380 0.83 -2.22 25.35
CA LEU A 380 1.03 -3.08 24.19
C LEU A 380 2.37 -2.81 23.53
N MET A 381 3.22 -3.83 23.40
CA MET A 381 4.44 -3.77 22.60
C MET A 381 4.16 -4.31 21.21
N ILE A 382 4.30 -3.49 20.17
CA ILE A 382 4.14 -3.94 18.80
C ILE A 382 5.43 -4.64 18.38
N ALA A 383 5.29 -5.85 17.84
CA ALA A 383 6.38 -6.64 17.29
C ALA A 383 6.05 -6.98 15.84
N SER A 384 6.68 -6.26 14.91
CA SER A 384 6.47 -6.40 13.48
C SER A 384 7.53 -7.30 12.86
N ALA A 385 7.10 -8.32 12.13
CA ALA A 385 7.94 -9.18 11.30
C ALA A 385 7.72 -8.90 9.80
N ASP A 386 8.56 -9.50 8.97
CA ASP A 386 8.37 -9.56 7.52
C ASP A 386 7.60 -10.85 7.14
N VAL A 387 7.23 -10.99 5.88
CA VAL A 387 6.49 -12.15 5.34
C VAL A 387 7.34 -13.41 5.23
N ASP A 388 8.67 -13.28 5.26
CA ASP A 388 9.55 -14.43 5.18
C ASP A 388 9.50 -15.29 6.45
N ALA A 389 9.80 -16.58 6.30
CA ALA A 389 9.72 -17.53 7.41
C ALA A 389 10.75 -17.28 8.53
N ALA A 390 11.84 -16.57 8.29
CA ALA A 390 12.92 -16.35 9.26
C ALA A 390 12.70 -15.10 10.13
N SER A 391 12.04 -14.08 9.59
CA SER A 391 11.82 -12.80 10.29
C SER A 391 10.99 -12.95 11.57
N PRO A 392 9.84 -13.66 11.61
CA PRO A 392 9.09 -13.87 12.85
C PRO A 392 9.89 -14.57 13.96
N ASN A 393 10.77 -15.51 13.61
CA ASN A 393 11.67 -16.14 14.57
C ASN A 393 12.66 -15.14 15.18
N THR A 394 13.27 -14.29 14.33
CA THR A 394 14.19 -13.23 14.76
C THR A 394 13.50 -12.22 15.70
N ILE A 395 12.25 -11.87 15.40
CA ILE A 395 11.47 -10.93 16.20
C ILE A 395 10.96 -11.54 17.49
N ALA A 396 10.59 -12.83 17.48
CA ALA A 396 10.33 -13.57 18.71
C ALA A 396 11.56 -13.60 19.63
N ALA A 397 12.77 -13.78 19.09
CA ALA A 397 14.00 -13.71 19.88
C ALA A 397 14.24 -12.31 20.49
N GLN A 398 13.91 -11.23 19.77
CA GLN A 398 13.95 -9.86 20.32
C GLN A 398 12.93 -9.67 21.44
N VAL A 399 11.72 -10.20 21.29
CA VAL A 399 10.67 -10.20 22.32
C VAL A 399 11.15 -10.95 23.57
N VAL A 400 11.78 -12.12 23.41
CA VAL A 400 12.35 -12.88 24.54
C VAL A 400 13.44 -12.08 25.26
N GLN A 401 14.34 -11.43 24.51
CA GLN A 401 15.36 -10.57 25.11
C GLN A 401 14.75 -9.36 25.84
N ALA A 402 13.66 -8.79 25.32
CA ALA A 402 12.91 -7.74 25.99
C ALA A 402 12.27 -8.25 27.29
N ALA A 403 11.61 -9.40 27.28
CA ALA A 403 10.97 -10.00 28.45
C ALA A 403 11.96 -10.39 29.57
N GLN A 404 13.21 -10.73 29.20
CA GLN A 404 14.29 -10.95 30.16
C GLN A 404 14.72 -9.66 30.88
N LYS A 405 14.57 -8.50 30.24
CA LYS A 405 14.93 -7.18 30.81
C LYS A 405 13.74 -6.50 31.48
N ASP A 406 12.54 -6.73 30.96
CA ASP A 406 11.28 -6.16 31.44
C ASP A 406 10.30 -7.30 31.77
N HIS A 407 10.26 -7.67 33.05
CA HIS A 407 9.38 -8.71 33.57
C HIS A 407 7.88 -8.33 33.56
N THR A 408 7.53 -7.13 33.10
CA THR A 408 6.13 -6.78 32.84
C THR A 408 5.60 -7.47 31.58
N ILE A 409 6.46 -8.00 30.71
CA ILE A 409 6.05 -8.73 29.50
C ILE A 409 5.62 -10.16 29.87
N ILE A 410 4.33 -10.45 29.72
CA ILE A 410 3.73 -11.70 30.26
C ILE A 410 3.12 -12.63 29.21
N GLY A 411 3.00 -12.18 27.95
CA GLY A 411 2.43 -12.99 26.88
C GLY A 411 2.43 -12.27 25.54
N VAL A 412 2.15 -13.04 24.49
CA VAL A 412 2.12 -12.57 23.09
C VAL A 412 0.73 -12.83 22.52
N MET A 413 0.07 -11.78 22.03
CA MET A 413 -1.02 -11.90 21.07
C MET A 413 -0.40 -11.90 19.67
N GLY A 414 -0.65 -12.93 18.88
CA GLY A 414 -0.02 -13.14 17.57
C GLY A 414 0.65 -14.51 17.50
N TRP A 415 1.57 -14.75 16.57
CA TRP A 415 1.58 -14.06 15.28
C TRP A 415 0.32 -14.43 14.48
N SER A 416 -0.15 -13.54 13.62
CA SER A 416 -1.45 -13.67 12.95
C SER A 416 -1.50 -14.72 11.84
N THR A 417 -0.43 -14.91 11.07
CA THR A 417 -0.43 -15.94 10.00
C THR A 417 0.09 -17.27 10.51
N SER A 418 -0.40 -18.38 9.94
CA SER A 418 0.07 -19.74 10.30
C SER A 418 1.58 -19.89 10.13
N GLN A 419 2.16 -19.39 9.04
CA GLN A 419 3.61 -19.42 8.82
C GLN A 419 4.37 -18.67 9.91
N SER A 420 3.95 -17.43 10.22
CA SER A 420 4.65 -16.61 11.20
C SER A 420 4.48 -17.13 12.63
N ALA A 421 3.31 -17.66 12.98
CA ALA A 421 3.08 -18.35 14.24
C ALA A 421 3.99 -19.59 14.39
N VAL A 422 4.07 -20.44 13.35
CA VAL A 422 4.98 -21.61 13.36
C VAL A 422 6.43 -21.19 13.58
N SER A 423 6.88 -20.12 12.90
CA SER A 423 8.24 -19.61 12.98
C SER A 423 8.59 -18.98 14.35
N ALA A 424 7.67 -18.21 14.94
CA ALA A 424 7.87 -17.54 16.22
C ALA A 424 7.76 -18.49 17.42
N LEU A 425 6.92 -19.53 17.32
CA LEU A 425 6.51 -20.35 18.46
C LEU A 425 7.67 -21.05 19.17
N GLN A 426 8.71 -21.47 18.44
CA GLN A 426 9.85 -22.16 19.03
C GLN A 426 10.57 -21.29 20.08
N GLU A 427 10.87 -20.03 19.74
CA GLU A 427 11.57 -19.09 20.63
C GLU A 427 10.72 -18.75 21.85
N LEU A 428 9.43 -18.47 21.64
CA LEU A 428 8.50 -18.14 22.72
C LEU A 428 8.30 -19.31 23.68
N THR A 429 8.20 -20.53 23.15
CA THR A 429 8.08 -21.76 23.95
C THR A 429 9.32 -21.98 24.82
N ALA A 430 10.53 -21.81 24.26
CA ALA A 430 11.77 -21.96 25.00
C ALA A 430 11.89 -20.94 26.15
N ALA A 431 11.30 -19.75 26.00
CA ALA A 431 11.24 -18.71 27.02
C ALA A 431 10.04 -18.84 27.97
N HIS A 432 9.19 -19.86 27.80
CA HIS A 432 7.93 -20.03 28.54
C HIS A 432 6.98 -18.83 28.42
N LEU A 433 6.96 -18.14 27.28
CA LEU A 433 6.07 -17.02 27.02
C LEU A 433 4.87 -17.51 26.19
N PRO A 434 3.64 -17.53 26.75
CA PRO A 434 2.49 -18.04 26.03
C PRO A 434 2.10 -17.11 24.89
N MET A 435 1.65 -17.73 23.80
CA MET A 435 1.22 -17.09 22.58
C MET A 435 -0.25 -17.43 22.32
N VAL A 436 -1.11 -16.41 22.18
CA VAL A 436 -2.51 -16.54 21.76
C VAL A 436 -2.64 -15.93 20.37
N SER A 437 -2.73 -16.76 19.33
CA SER A 437 -2.88 -16.27 17.96
C SER A 437 -4.34 -15.92 17.65
N PRO A 438 -4.61 -14.77 17.00
CA PRO A 438 -5.96 -14.37 16.64
C PRO A 438 -6.50 -15.18 15.44
N THR A 439 -5.67 -15.41 14.42
CA THR A 439 -6.10 -15.86 13.07
C THR A 439 -5.38 -17.10 12.55
N ALA A 440 -4.30 -17.59 13.19
CA ALA A 440 -3.54 -18.73 12.66
C ALA A 440 -4.29 -20.08 12.77
N SER A 441 -4.81 -20.57 11.66
CA SER A 441 -5.71 -21.73 11.58
C SER A 441 -5.05 -23.06 11.18
N SER A 442 -3.78 -23.08 10.75
CA SER A 442 -3.09 -24.33 10.33
C SER A 442 -3.12 -25.41 11.40
N ASP A 443 -3.43 -26.64 11.00
CA ASP A 443 -3.43 -27.80 11.90
C ASP A 443 -2.01 -28.15 12.38
N MET A 444 -0.96 -27.65 11.72
CA MET A 444 0.44 -27.79 12.15
C MET A 444 0.73 -27.17 13.52
N LEU A 445 -0.12 -26.26 14.00
CA LEU A 445 0.02 -25.58 15.28
C LEU A 445 -0.63 -26.36 16.44
N SER A 446 -1.62 -27.20 16.15
CA SER A 446 -2.35 -27.99 17.15
C SER A 446 -1.39 -28.88 17.94
N GLY A 447 -1.32 -28.69 19.27
CA GLY A 447 -0.49 -29.51 20.15
C GLY A 447 1.02 -29.37 19.93
N ARG A 448 1.46 -28.41 19.08
CA ARG A 448 2.89 -28.19 18.79
C ARG A 448 3.66 -27.66 19.99
N SER A 449 2.99 -26.91 20.86
CA SER A 449 3.56 -26.37 22.10
C SER A 449 2.47 -26.21 23.17
N PRO A 450 2.76 -26.51 24.45
CA PRO A 450 1.84 -26.20 25.54
C PRO A 450 1.68 -24.68 25.81
N TYR A 451 2.51 -23.85 25.16
CA TYR A 451 2.46 -22.38 25.22
C TYR A 451 1.73 -21.76 24.01
N PHE A 452 1.19 -22.56 23.09
CA PHE A 452 0.38 -22.07 21.98
C PHE A 452 -1.11 -22.21 22.27
N PHE A 453 -1.85 -21.15 21.98
CA PHE A 453 -3.31 -21.11 21.98
C PHE A 453 -3.76 -20.29 20.77
N ARG A 454 -4.99 -20.50 20.31
CA ARG A 454 -5.57 -19.67 19.24
C ARG A 454 -7.05 -19.44 19.43
N VAL A 455 -7.49 -18.24 19.06
CA VAL A 455 -8.92 -17.91 18.98
C VAL A 455 -9.52 -18.45 17.68
N ALA A 456 -8.73 -18.50 16.59
CA ALA A 456 -9.16 -19.08 15.32
C ALA A 456 -9.46 -20.59 15.43
N PRO A 457 -10.60 -21.04 14.88
CA PRO A 457 -10.82 -22.44 14.53
C PRO A 457 -9.71 -23.02 13.64
N THR A 458 -9.58 -24.35 13.64
CA THR A 458 -8.58 -25.03 12.84
C THR A 458 -8.98 -25.14 11.37
N ASP A 459 -8.00 -25.30 10.47
CA ASP A 459 -8.23 -25.53 9.04
C ASP A 459 -9.11 -26.76 8.81
N THR A 460 -8.92 -27.84 9.56
CA THR A 460 -9.83 -29.00 9.57
C THR A 460 -11.28 -28.61 9.90
N GLN A 461 -11.50 -27.78 10.93
CA GLN A 461 -12.86 -27.36 11.31
C GLN A 461 -13.53 -26.55 10.19
N GLN A 462 -12.84 -25.56 9.61
CA GLN A 462 -13.42 -24.74 8.54
C GLN A 462 -13.58 -25.52 7.22
N ALA A 463 -12.61 -26.36 6.86
CA ALA A 463 -12.67 -27.18 5.66
C ALA A 463 -13.81 -28.21 5.71
N THR A 464 -14.12 -28.73 6.91
CA THR A 464 -15.29 -29.61 7.11
C THR A 464 -16.58 -28.89 6.74
N LEU A 465 -16.73 -27.64 7.20
CA LEU A 465 -17.89 -26.80 6.86
C LEU A 465 -17.92 -26.47 5.37
N ALA A 466 -16.79 -26.05 4.80
CA ALA A 466 -16.67 -25.71 3.38
C ALA A 466 -16.98 -26.90 2.46
N ALA A 467 -16.47 -28.10 2.77
CA ALA A 467 -16.77 -29.32 2.02
C ALA A 467 -18.27 -29.68 2.11
N THR A 468 -18.88 -29.50 3.29
CA THR A 468 -20.33 -29.70 3.49
C THR A 468 -21.13 -28.70 2.64
N TYR A 469 -20.75 -27.43 2.66
CA TYR A 469 -21.36 -26.37 1.87
C TYR A 469 -21.26 -26.64 0.36
N ALA A 470 -20.08 -27.04 -0.12
CA ALA A 470 -19.85 -27.41 -1.51
C ALA A 470 -20.79 -28.54 -1.98
N LYS A 471 -20.97 -29.59 -1.17
CA LYS A 471 -21.83 -30.74 -1.49
C LYS A 471 -23.31 -30.42 -1.38
N GLN A 472 -23.72 -29.78 -0.29
CA GLN A 472 -25.14 -29.70 0.09
C GLN A 472 -25.82 -28.43 -0.43
N VAL A 473 -25.08 -27.33 -0.59
CA VAL A 473 -25.64 -26.03 -1.00
C VAL A 473 -25.26 -25.72 -2.43
N LEU A 474 -23.98 -25.79 -2.78
CA LEU A 474 -23.52 -25.53 -4.16
C LEU A 474 -23.77 -26.73 -5.10
N HIS A 475 -24.03 -27.91 -4.54
CA HIS A 475 -24.18 -29.17 -5.29
C HIS A 475 -23.00 -29.43 -6.25
N ALA A 476 -21.80 -28.99 -5.87
CA ALA A 476 -20.63 -29.05 -6.70
C ALA A 476 -20.23 -30.52 -6.95
N GLN A 477 -19.94 -30.85 -8.20
CA GLN A 477 -19.50 -32.17 -8.64
C GLN A 477 -18.16 -32.09 -9.36
N ARG A 478 -17.90 -30.97 -10.04
CA ARG A 478 -16.73 -30.72 -10.87
C ARG A 478 -15.81 -29.71 -10.19
N VAL A 479 -15.18 -30.17 -9.10
CA VAL A 479 -14.34 -29.31 -8.25
C VAL A 479 -12.88 -29.39 -8.69
N VAL A 480 -12.26 -28.23 -8.83
CA VAL A 480 -10.79 -28.07 -8.87
C VAL A 480 -10.32 -27.41 -7.58
N LEU A 481 -9.11 -27.73 -7.16
CA LEU A 481 -8.49 -27.15 -5.96
C LEU A 481 -7.24 -26.38 -6.38
N LEU A 482 -7.05 -25.18 -5.84
CA LEU A 482 -5.87 -24.35 -6.04
C LEU A 482 -5.28 -23.98 -4.67
N SER A 483 -3.99 -24.25 -4.47
CA SER A 483 -3.27 -24.08 -3.19
C SER A 483 -1.79 -23.72 -3.38
N ASP A 484 -1.16 -23.20 -2.35
CA ASP A 484 0.28 -23.07 -2.20
C ASP A 484 0.78 -24.19 -1.25
N PRO A 485 1.51 -25.20 -1.76
CA PRO A 485 1.97 -26.32 -0.93
C PRO A 485 3.06 -25.92 0.09
N ASP A 486 3.73 -24.78 -0.09
CA ASP A 486 4.80 -24.30 0.78
C ASP A 486 4.30 -23.35 1.89
N ASP A 487 3.07 -22.82 1.79
CA ASP A 487 2.43 -22.03 2.85
C ASP A 487 1.65 -22.93 3.84
N PRO A 488 1.99 -22.96 5.15
CA PRO A 488 1.35 -23.83 6.13
C PRO A 488 -0.16 -23.69 6.28
N TYR A 489 -0.72 -22.51 6.00
CA TYR A 489 -2.18 -22.31 5.99
C TYR A 489 -2.79 -22.90 4.73
N SER A 490 -2.32 -22.47 3.57
CA SER A 490 -2.86 -22.90 2.28
C SER A 490 -2.82 -24.43 2.13
N ASN A 491 -1.68 -25.05 2.43
CA ASN A 491 -1.52 -26.49 2.36
C ASN A 491 -2.43 -27.24 3.37
N SER A 492 -2.49 -26.79 4.62
CA SER A 492 -3.33 -27.43 5.65
C SER A 492 -4.82 -27.35 5.30
N LEU A 493 -5.29 -26.19 4.84
CA LEU A 493 -6.66 -25.96 4.41
C LEU A 493 -7.02 -26.80 3.17
N ALA A 494 -6.12 -26.88 2.19
CA ALA A 494 -6.30 -27.68 0.98
C ALA A 494 -6.41 -29.18 1.29
N GLN A 495 -5.51 -29.71 2.12
CA GLN A 495 -5.52 -31.11 2.52
C GLN A 495 -6.79 -31.48 3.27
N ALA A 496 -7.20 -30.64 4.24
CA ALA A 496 -8.41 -30.86 4.99
C ALA A 496 -9.65 -30.82 4.09
N PHE A 497 -9.74 -29.87 3.16
CA PHE A 497 -10.87 -29.82 2.22
C PHE A 497 -10.91 -31.05 1.33
N LEU A 498 -9.78 -31.47 0.77
CA LEU A 498 -9.71 -32.67 -0.07
C LEU A 498 -10.17 -33.91 0.71
N GLN A 499 -9.75 -34.05 1.97
CA GLN A 499 -10.15 -35.15 2.86
C GLN A 499 -11.66 -35.17 3.12
N HIS A 500 -12.28 -34.01 3.40
CA HIS A 500 -13.71 -33.94 3.73
C HIS A 500 -14.62 -33.90 2.48
N TYR A 501 -14.11 -33.40 1.36
CA TYR A 501 -14.83 -33.37 0.10
C TYR A 501 -14.84 -34.74 -0.58
N THR A 502 -13.78 -35.54 -0.47
CA THR A 502 -13.69 -36.82 -1.18
C THR A 502 -14.58 -37.91 -0.55
N ASP A 503 -15.44 -38.54 -1.35
CA ASP A 503 -16.19 -39.74 -0.98
C ASP A 503 -16.46 -40.64 -2.21
N SER A 504 -17.42 -41.57 -2.14
CA SER A 504 -17.75 -42.46 -3.26
C SER A 504 -18.31 -41.74 -4.49
N THR A 505 -18.84 -40.53 -4.31
CA THR A 505 -19.53 -39.72 -5.33
C THR A 505 -18.84 -38.39 -5.62
N HIS A 506 -18.05 -37.86 -4.70
CA HIS A 506 -17.35 -36.57 -4.83
C HIS A 506 -15.84 -36.79 -4.90
N LYS A 507 -15.21 -36.24 -5.96
CA LYS A 507 -13.75 -36.23 -6.16
C LYS A 507 -13.36 -34.96 -6.92
N LEU A 508 -12.09 -34.56 -6.84
CA LEU A 508 -11.58 -33.53 -7.73
C LEU A 508 -11.55 -34.05 -9.18
N ILE A 509 -11.79 -33.16 -10.14
CA ILE A 509 -11.71 -33.50 -11.57
C ILE A 509 -10.29 -33.44 -12.14
N HIS A 510 -9.37 -32.87 -11.35
CA HIS A 510 -7.96 -32.73 -11.65
C HIS A 510 -7.17 -32.81 -10.34
N GLU A 511 -5.89 -33.14 -10.41
CA GLU A 511 -4.99 -32.97 -9.26
C GLU A 511 -4.96 -31.50 -8.81
N PRO A 512 -4.65 -31.20 -7.54
CA PRO A 512 -4.48 -29.83 -7.08
C PRO A 512 -3.57 -29.00 -8.00
N TYR A 513 -4.00 -27.78 -8.27
CA TYR A 513 -3.16 -26.79 -8.93
C TYR A 513 -2.33 -26.07 -7.88
N ASP A 514 -1.05 -25.88 -8.18
CA ASP A 514 -0.14 -25.17 -7.29
C ASP A 514 0.05 -23.72 -7.74
N TYR A 515 0.05 -22.81 -6.77
CA TYR A 515 0.50 -21.43 -6.91
C TYR A 515 1.56 -21.10 -5.85
N THR A 516 2.22 -19.96 -5.99
CA THR A 516 3.18 -19.47 -4.98
C THR A 516 2.68 -18.14 -4.44
N LYS A 517 2.44 -18.09 -3.13
CA LYS A 517 2.02 -16.89 -2.40
C LYS A 517 2.98 -15.73 -2.65
N GLY A 518 2.42 -14.57 -2.98
CA GLY A 518 3.18 -13.38 -3.33
C GLY A 518 3.66 -13.34 -4.80
N ASP A 519 3.59 -14.44 -5.55
CA ASP A 519 3.77 -14.46 -7.01
C ASP A 519 2.42 -14.64 -7.72
N LEU A 520 1.73 -13.50 -7.89
CA LEU A 520 0.43 -13.40 -8.56
C LEU A 520 0.40 -14.02 -9.97
N SER A 521 1.56 -14.08 -10.66
CA SER A 521 1.65 -14.64 -12.01
C SER A 521 1.45 -16.16 -12.03
N THR A 522 1.71 -16.85 -10.92
CA THR A 522 1.49 -18.30 -10.82
C THR A 522 0.02 -18.64 -10.91
N VAL A 523 -0.85 -17.91 -10.20
CA VAL A 523 -2.31 -18.06 -10.27
C VAL A 523 -2.80 -17.80 -11.69
N ASP A 524 -2.40 -16.69 -12.30
CA ASP A 524 -2.84 -16.31 -13.65
C ASP A 524 -2.51 -17.40 -14.70
N ARG A 525 -1.31 -17.99 -14.62
CA ARG A 525 -0.89 -19.08 -15.51
C ARG A 525 -1.79 -20.32 -15.42
N GLN A 526 -2.27 -20.67 -14.22
CA GLN A 526 -3.13 -21.85 -14.02
C GLN A 526 -4.56 -21.63 -14.54
N MET A 527 -5.05 -20.39 -14.57
CA MET A 527 -6.46 -20.10 -14.87
C MET A 527 -6.92 -20.61 -16.25
N ASN A 528 -6.06 -20.58 -17.26
CA ASN A 528 -6.45 -21.06 -18.60
C ASN A 528 -6.71 -22.57 -18.61
N ASP A 529 -5.89 -23.35 -17.90
CA ASP A 529 -6.09 -24.80 -17.80
C ASP A 529 -7.27 -25.14 -16.89
N ILE A 530 -7.37 -24.47 -15.73
CA ILE A 530 -8.52 -24.58 -14.81
C ILE A 530 -9.85 -24.40 -15.56
N LEU A 531 -9.97 -23.36 -16.38
CA LEU A 531 -11.20 -23.10 -17.12
C LEU A 531 -11.46 -24.14 -18.23
N GLN A 532 -10.41 -24.72 -18.83
CA GLN A 532 -10.55 -25.82 -19.80
C GLN A 532 -11.10 -27.11 -19.17
N GLN A 533 -10.82 -27.33 -17.88
CA GLN A 533 -11.42 -28.44 -17.13
C GLN A 533 -12.93 -28.25 -16.91
N LYS A 534 -13.50 -27.07 -17.20
CA LYS A 534 -14.93 -26.75 -17.00
C LYS A 534 -15.43 -27.13 -15.59
N PRO A 535 -14.82 -26.62 -14.52
CA PRO A 535 -15.30 -26.83 -13.17
C PRO A 535 -16.66 -26.16 -12.95
N ASP A 536 -17.41 -26.63 -11.96
CA ASP A 536 -18.55 -25.92 -11.37
C ASP A 536 -18.18 -25.18 -10.08
N LEU A 537 -17.06 -25.56 -9.46
CA LEU A 537 -16.48 -24.91 -8.29
C LEU A 537 -14.95 -24.89 -8.36
N ILE A 538 -14.35 -23.74 -8.05
CA ILE A 538 -12.94 -23.65 -7.64
C ILE A 538 -12.90 -23.57 -6.12
N TYR A 539 -12.29 -24.56 -5.46
CA TYR A 539 -11.88 -24.42 -4.07
C TYR A 539 -10.51 -23.75 -4.02
N PHE A 540 -10.44 -22.56 -3.42
CA PHE A 540 -9.24 -21.75 -3.33
C PHE A 540 -8.76 -21.66 -1.89
N ALA A 541 -7.66 -22.35 -1.60
CA ALA A 541 -6.99 -22.25 -0.32
C ALA A 541 -5.91 -21.17 -0.42
N GLY A 542 -6.25 -19.92 -0.17
CA GLY A 542 -5.30 -18.82 -0.32
C GLY A 542 -5.80 -17.47 0.20
N TYR A 543 -5.14 -16.40 -0.23
CA TYR A 543 -5.33 -15.05 0.32
C TYR A 543 -5.95 -14.09 -0.74
N VAL A 544 -6.39 -12.92 -0.29
CA VAL A 544 -7.14 -11.94 -1.11
C VAL A 544 -6.43 -11.48 -2.38
N ASN A 545 -5.10 -11.31 -2.35
CA ASN A 545 -4.36 -10.83 -3.53
C ASN A 545 -4.42 -11.84 -4.68
N GLU A 546 -4.16 -13.11 -4.39
CA GLU A 546 -4.28 -14.21 -5.35
C GLU A 546 -5.74 -14.47 -5.75
N ALA A 547 -6.67 -14.39 -4.80
CA ALA A 547 -8.10 -14.50 -5.09
C ALA A 547 -8.57 -13.39 -6.05
N SER A 548 -8.05 -12.17 -5.91
CA SER A 548 -8.36 -11.06 -6.81
C SER A 548 -7.93 -11.36 -8.24
N VAL A 549 -6.75 -11.95 -8.44
CA VAL A 549 -6.29 -12.39 -9.77
C VAL A 549 -7.23 -13.45 -10.34
N MET A 550 -7.56 -14.47 -9.56
CA MET A 550 -8.48 -15.53 -9.98
C MET A 550 -9.86 -14.96 -10.37
N LEU A 551 -10.46 -14.12 -9.53
CA LEU A 551 -11.78 -13.52 -9.77
C LEU A 551 -11.80 -12.69 -11.06
N LYS A 552 -10.75 -11.93 -11.38
CA LYS A 552 -10.64 -11.17 -12.64
C LYS A 552 -10.65 -12.06 -13.88
N ARG A 553 -10.13 -13.28 -13.76
CA ARG A 553 -9.98 -14.23 -14.86
C ARG A 553 -11.23 -15.07 -15.12
N LEU A 554 -12.23 -15.01 -14.24
CA LEU A 554 -13.44 -15.78 -14.41
C LEU A 554 -14.26 -15.28 -15.62
N PRO A 555 -14.76 -16.19 -16.47
CA PRO A 555 -15.57 -15.81 -17.62
C PRO A 555 -16.92 -15.22 -17.18
N PRO A 556 -17.58 -14.41 -18.04
CA PRO A 556 -18.94 -13.95 -17.80
C PRO A 556 -19.90 -15.13 -17.57
N CYS A 557 -20.87 -14.94 -16.68
CA CYS A 557 -21.93 -15.92 -16.50
C CYS A 557 -22.76 -16.04 -17.78
N GLN A 558 -22.94 -17.27 -18.27
CA GLN A 558 -23.78 -17.53 -19.44
C GLN A 558 -25.25 -17.59 -19.02
N ALA A 559 -26.12 -16.93 -19.78
CA ALA A 559 -27.56 -16.95 -19.53
C ALA A 559 -28.09 -18.39 -19.53
N GLY A 560 -28.78 -18.77 -18.45
CA GLY A 560 -29.35 -20.12 -18.29
C GLY A 560 -28.37 -21.19 -17.79
N GLN A 561 -27.14 -20.84 -17.39
CA GLN A 561 -26.19 -21.74 -16.74
C GLN A 561 -25.81 -21.21 -15.35
N SER A 562 -25.52 -22.11 -14.42
CA SER A 562 -24.93 -21.74 -13.13
C SER A 562 -23.55 -21.12 -13.35
N CYS A 563 -23.29 -19.97 -12.76
CA CYS A 563 -21.96 -19.38 -12.74
C CYS A 563 -20.98 -20.33 -12.04
N LEU A 564 -19.74 -20.39 -12.53
CA LEU A 564 -18.65 -21.06 -11.80
C LEU A 564 -18.45 -20.32 -10.45
N ALA A 565 -18.65 -21.04 -9.36
CA ALA A 565 -18.48 -20.53 -8.00
C ALA A 565 -17.01 -20.63 -7.56
N VAL A 566 -16.63 -19.79 -6.60
CA VAL A 566 -15.38 -19.90 -5.86
C VAL A 566 -15.72 -20.08 -4.39
N LEU A 567 -15.10 -21.06 -3.74
CA LEU A 567 -15.19 -21.28 -2.30
C LEU A 567 -13.79 -21.26 -1.70
N GLY A 568 -13.58 -20.60 -0.56
CA GLY A 568 -12.29 -20.61 0.11
C GLY A 568 -12.36 -20.43 1.62
N GLY A 569 -11.21 -20.15 2.22
CA GLY A 569 -11.02 -20.02 3.65
C GLY A 569 -11.28 -18.63 4.22
N ASP A 570 -11.12 -18.53 5.54
CA ASP A 570 -11.18 -17.31 6.36
C ASP A 570 -10.31 -16.15 5.87
N ALA A 571 -9.14 -16.44 5.29
CA ALA A 571 -8.21 -15.43 4.79
C ALA A 571 -8.74 -14.63 3.57
N LEU A 572 -9.96 -14.94 3.09
CA LEU A 572 -10.67 -14.19 2.06
C LEU A 572 -11.60 -13.10 2.64
N TYR A 573 -11.78 -13.05 3.97
CA TYR A 573 -12.56 -12.00 4.62
C TYR A 573 -11.74 -10.74 4.92
N VAL A 574 -11.25 -10.09 3.86
CA VAL A 574 -10.63 -8.76 3.94
C VAL A 574 -11.23 -7.88 2.84
N GLN A 575 -12.42 -7.34 3.08
CA GLN A 575 -13.23 -6.72 2.03
C GLN A 575 -12.55 -5.50 1.38
N GLY A 576 -11.79 -4.73 2.16
CA GLY A 576 -11.07 -3.55 1.66
C GLY A 576 -9.94 -3.84 0.67
N ASP A 577 -9.49 -5.09 0.57
CA ASP A 577 -8.26 -5.45 -0.15
C ASP A 577 -8.52 -6.01 -1.57
N TYR A 578 -9.78 -6.20 -1.96
CA TYR A 578 -10.12 -6.63 -3.31
C TYR A 578 -9.97 -5.49 -4.32
N SER A 579 -9.36 -5.79 -5.47
CA SER A 579 -9.27 -4.83 -6.58
C SER A 579 -10.63 -4.54 -7.24
N LEU A 580 -10.81 -3.34 -7.81
CA LEU A 580 -12.03 -2.92 -8.53
C LEU A 580 -12.50 -3.94 -9.58
N GLU A 581 -11.57 -4.53 -10.33
CA GLU A 581 -11.91 -5.51 -11.36
C GLU A 581 -12.36 -6.85 -10.78
N ALA A 582 -11.86 -7.23 -9.60
CA ALA A 582 -12.27 -8.45 -8.91
C ALA A 582 -13.71 -8.33 -8.40
N PHE A 583 -14.16 -7.12 -8.04
CA PHE A 583 -15.54 -6.88 -7.58
C PHE A 583 -16.61 -7.31 -8.58
N LYS A 584 -16.33 -7.24 -9.89
CA LYS A 584 -17.24 -7.72 -10.95
C LYS A 584 -17.65 -9.19 -10.79
N ASN A 585 -16.79 -10.01 -10.19
CA ASN A 585 -17.02 -11.42 -9.94
C ASN A 585 -17.15 -11.75 -8.44
N TYR A 586 -17.19 -10.75 -7.56
CA TYR A 586 -17.26 -10.96 -6.11
C TYR A 586 -18.54 -11.65 -5.67
N GLY A 587 -19.63 -11.46 -6.41
CA GLY A 587 -20.90 -12.19 -6.26
C GLY A 587 -20.80 -13.73 -6.31
N ARG A 588 -19.66 -14.24 -6.80
CA ARG A 588 -19.37 -15.67 -7.01
C ARG A 588 -18.47 -16.24 -5.93
N LEU A 589 -17.98 -15.40 -5.03
CA LEU A 589 -17.07 -15.77 -3.96
C LEU A 589 -17.87 -16.14 -2.71
N HIS A 590 -17.60 -17.34 -2.21
CA HIS A 590 -18.03 -17.84 -0.92
C HIS A 590 -16.79 -18.17 -0.08
N PHE A 591 -16.85 -17.96 1.23
CA PHE A 591 -15.72 -18.27 2.10
C PHE A 591 -16.17 -18.55 3.52
N THR A 592 -15.41 -19.35 4.25
CA THR A 592 -15.58 -19.48 5.70
C THR A 592 -15.13 -18.20 6.40
N ALA A 593 -15.65 -17.93 7.59
CA ALA A 593 -15.20 -16.84 8.45
C ALA A 593 -15.36 -17.22 9.92
N PHE A 594 -14.52 -16.65 10.77
CA PHE A 594 -14.50 -16.92 12.22
C PHE A 594 -15.19 -15.85 13.05
N ALA A 595 -15.50 -14.70 12.45
CA ALA A 595 -16.23 -13.61 13.05
C ALA A 595 -16.89 -12.77 11.95
N ALA A 596 -18.01 -12.11 12.27
CA ALA A 596 -18.60 -11.08 11.42
C ALA A 596 -19.37 -10.08 12.29
N GLN A 597 -19.28 -8.78 11.96
CA GLN A 597 -20.05 -7.75 12.66
C GLN A 597 -21.55 -8.06 12.69
N ALA A 598 -22.13 -8.47 11.55
CA ALA A 598 -23.55 -8.82 11.46
C ALA A 598 -23.97 -9.97 12.39
N ARG A 599 -23.03 -10.86 12.77
CA ARG A 599 -23.27 -11.98 13.68
C ARG A 599 -23.25 -11.55 15.15
N SER A 600 -22.37 -10.61 15.49
CA SER A 600 -22.02 -10.29 16.89
C SER A 600 -22.57 -8.95 17.40
N GLN A 601 -23.01 -8.05 16.52
CA GLN A 601 -23.38 -6.68 16.87
C GLN A 601 -24.53 -6.57 17.88
N SER A 602 -25.51 -7.46 17.83
CA SER A 602 -26.63 -7.45 18.79
C SER A 602 -26.21 -7.90 20.19
N GLN A 603 -25.22 -8.80 20.29
CA GLN A 603 -24.75 -9.36 21.55
C GLN A 603 -23.68 -8.49 22.20
N HIS A 604 -22.83 -7.84 21.39
CA HIS A 604 -21.73 -6.99 21.86
C HIS A 604 -21.80 -5.57 21.28
N PRO A 605 -22.91 -4.83 21.42
CA PRO A 605 -23.08 -3.52 20.77
C PRO A 605 -22.03 -2.49 21.23
N GLN A 606 -21.57 -2.60 22.48
CA GLN A 606 -20.60 -1.66 23.03
C GLN A 606 -19.24 -1.73 22.35
N PHE A 607 -18.80 -2.91 21.92
CA PHE A 607 -17.56 -3.09 21.17
C PHE A 607 -17.60 -2.28 19.86
N PHE A 608 -18.67 -2.46 19.06
CA PHE A 608 -18.82 -1.76 17.78
C PHE A 608 -18.98 -0.24 17.95
N ILE A 609 -19.68 0.20 19.00
CA ILE A 609 -19.78 1.63 19.35
C ILE A 609 -18.40 2.21 19.70
N ASN A 610 -17.63 1.49 20.52
CA ASN A 610 -16.29 1.94 20.93
C ASN A 610 -15.33 1.95 19.73
N TYR A 611 -15.36 0.93 18.89
CA TYR A 611 -14.58 0.86 17.66
C TYR A 611 -14.87 2.07 16.76
N ALA A 612 -16.13 2.31 16.40
CA ALA A 612 -16.49 3.44 15.54
C ALA A 612 -16.12 4.80 16.15
N ARG A 613 -16.27 4.96 17.46
CA ARG A 613 -15.83 6.19 18.16
C ARG A 613 -14.31 6.38 18.07
N ASP A 614 -13.55 5.30 18.12
CA ASP A 614 -12.10 5.35 18.20
C ASP A 614 -11.46 5.59 16.83
N PHE A 615 -12.03 5.02 15.76
CA PHE A 615 -11.47 5.11 14.40
C PHE A 615 -12.23 6.07 13.47
N ASP A 616 -13.47 6.44 13.77
CA ASP A 616 -14.25 7.51 13.13
C ASP A 616 -14.80 8.53 14.15
N PRO A 617 -13.93 9.17 14.95
CA PRO A 617 -14.35 10.07 16.03
C PRO A 617 -15.14 11.30 15.54
N ALA A 618 -14.93 11.70 14.29
CA ALA A 618 -15.63 12.83 13.68
C ALA A 618 -16.95 12.45 12.99
N GLY A 619 -17.25 11.15 12.88
CA GLY A 619 -18.40 10.66 12.11
C GLY A 619 -18.36 11.12 10.66
N GLN A 620 -17.17 11.22 10.08
CA GLN A 620 -16.95 11.78 8.74
C GLN A 620 -17.08 10.72 7.65
N TYR A 621 -17.01 9.44 8.02
CA TYR A 621 -17.17 8.34 7.10
C TYR A 621 -18.63 7.85 7.09
N ARG A 622 -19.03 7.28 5.96
CA ARG A 622 -20.38 6.72 5.83
C ARG A 622 -20.51 5.46 6.66
N PRO A 623 -21.71 5.14 7.18
CA PRO A 623 -21.96 3.86 7.84
C PRO A 623 -21.54 2.69 6.94
N GLY A 624 -20.78 1.74 7.49
CA GLY A 624 -20.28 0.57 6.75
C GLY A 624 -18.87 0.75 6.17
N THR A 625 -18.17 1.84 6.48
CA THR A 625 -16.79 2.06 6.00
C THR A 625 -15.81 1.26 6.84
N TYR A 626 -15.24 0.20 6.25
CA TYR A 626 -14.23 -0.66 6.88
C TYR A 626 -13.01 0.11 7.37
N GLY A 627 -12.51 -0.29 8.53
CA GLY A 627 -11.41 0.37 9.22
C GLY A 627 -11.83 1.61 10.02
N TYR A 628 -12.99 2.21 9.75
CA TYR A 628 -13.41 3.46 10.40
C TYR A 628 -14.63 3.26 11.30
N ASN A 629 -15.75 2.82 10.71
CA ASN A 629 -17.01 2.61 11.44
C ASN A 629 -17.66 1.24 11.17
N ALA A 630 -16.97 0.38 10.43
CA ALA A 630 -17.25 -1.04 10.32
C ALA A 630 -15.98 -1.85 10.55
N THR A 631 -16.12 -3.02 11.18
CA THR A 631 -14.99 -3.90 11.51
C THR A 631 -14.88 -5.05 10.51
N ASP A 632 -13.66 -5.40 10.13
CA ASP A 632 -13.34 -6.70 9.54
C ASP A 632 -13.25 -7.81 10.61
N ALA A 633 -13.24 -9.07 10.18
CA ALA A 633 -13.17 -10.22 11.09
C ALA A 633 -11.90 -10.20 11.95
N ASP A 634 -10.76 -9.79 11.38
CA ASP A 634 -9.48 -9.73 12.07
C ASP A 634 -9.48 -8.74 13.24
N VAL A 635 -10.25 -7.63 13.16
CA VAL A 635 -10.43 -6.71 14.29
C VAL A 635 -11.06 -7.43 15.48
N ILE A 636 -12.12 -8.21 15.21
CA ILE A 636 -12.85 -8.95 16.23
C ILE A 636 -11.94 -10.01 16.86
N LEU A 637 -11.19 -10.75 16.04
CA LEU A 637 -10.30 -11.82 16.50
C LEU A 637 -9.07 -11.28 17.24
N GLY A 638 -8.51 -10.16 16.80
CA GLY A 638 -7.42 -9.45 17.47
C GLY A 638 -7.84 -8.90 18.83
N TYR A 639 -9.06 -8.35 18.92
CA TYR A 639 -9.66 -7.94 20.19
C TYR A 639 -9.81 -9.13 21.13
N ASP A 640 -10.39 -10.23 20.66
CA ASP A 640 -10.65 -11.43 21.46
C ASP A 640 -9.37 -12.11 21.96
N ALA A 641 -8.34 -12.24 21.11
CA ALA A 641 -7.05 -12.79 21.51
C ALA A 641 -6.37 -11.91 22.58
N THR A 642 -6.47 -10.59 22.45
CA THR A 642 -5.99 -9.65 23.46
C THR A 642 -6.80 -9.76 24.75
N LEU A 643 -8.13 -9.88 24.65
CA LEU A 643 -9.04 -10.03 25.78
C LEU A 643 -8.76 -11.31 26.56
N VAL A 644 -8.45 -12.43 25.90
CA VAL A 644 -8.07 -13.69 26.55
C VAL A 644 -6.84 -13.51 27.45
N LEU A 645 -5.80 -12.84 26.96
CA LEU A 645 -4.59 -12.55 27.76
C LEU A 645 -4.89 -11.57 28.91
N ILE A 646 -5.74 -10.55 28.67
CA ILE A 646 -6.21 -9.63 29.72
C ILE A 646 -6.95 -10.39 30.82
N LYS A 647 -7.88 -11.27 30.45
CA LYS A 647 -8.69 -12.06 31.40
C LYS A 647 -7.82 -13.02 32.20
N ALA A 648 -6.84 -13.66 31.55
CA ALA A 648 -5.86 -14.50 32.25
C ALA A 648 -5.07 -13.69 33.29
N SER A 649 -4.62 -12.48 32.92
CA SER A 649 -3.95 -11.57 33.84
C SER A 649 -4.86 -11.15 35.01
N GLN A 650 -6.10 -10.77 34.74
CA GLN A 650 -7.07 -10.41 35.79
C GLN A 650 -7.31 -11.57 36.77
N GLN A 651 -7.40 -12.81 36.29
CA GLN A 651 -7.56 -13.99 37.14
C GLN A 651 -6.34 -14.21 38.03
N LEU A 652 -5.11 -14.02 37.53
CA LEU A 652 -3.90 -14.10 38.35
C LEU A 652 -3.83 -12.98 39.40
N GLN A 653 -4.19 -11.75 39.01
CA GLN A 653 -4.26 -10.62 39.94
C GLN A 653 -5.27 -10.87 41.07
N ALA A 654 -6.45 -11.43 40.75
CA ALA A 654 -7.46 -11.82 41.74
C ALA A 654 -6.97 -12.93 42.69
N GLN A 655 -6.01 -13.75 42.26
CA GLN A 655 -5.31 -14.75 43.09
C GLN A 655 -4.15 -14.16 43.91
N GLY A 656 -3.97 -12.83 43.91
CA GLY A 656 -2.92 -12.13 44.65
C GLY A 656 -1.55 -12.15 43.98
N GLN A 657 -1.46 -12.52 42.69
CA GLN A 657 -0.20 -12.49 41.95
C GLN A 657 0.09 -11.06 41.46
N SER A 658 1.05 -10.39 42.10
CA SER A 658 1.50 -9.03 41.72
C SER A 658 2.60 -9.03 40.66
N GLN A 659 3.25 -10.17 40.44
CA GLN A 659 4.23 -10.40 39.37
C GLN A 659 3.81 -11.68 38.66
N MET A 660 3.37 -11.53 37.41
CA MET A 660 2.87 -12.64 36.60
C MET A 660 4.01 -13.19 35.74
N THR A 661 4.10 -14.51 35.65
CA THR A 661 5.07 -15.20 34.79
C THR A 661 4.36 -15.86 33.62
N GLY A 662 5.08 -16.07 32.52
CA GLY A 662 4.51 -16.76 31.35
C GLY A 662 4.03 -18.19 31.67
N THR A 663 4.68 -18.90 32.59
CA THR A 663 4.21 -20.21 33.09
C THR A 663 2.89 -20.12 33.86
N GLN A 664 2.67 -19.06 34.64
CA GLN A 664 1.37 -18.85 35.31
C GLN A 664 0.28 -18.50 34.30
N MET A 665 0.60 -17.62 33.34
CA MET A 665 -0.30 -17.27 32.24
C MET A 665 -0.71 -18.51 31.45
N GLN A 666 0.24 -19.35 31.06
CA GLN A 666 0.01 -20.61 30.34
C GLN A 666 -0.96 -21.53 31.09
N LYS A 667 -0.77 -21.73 32.40
CA LYS A 667 -1.65 -22.56 33.22
C LYS A 667 -3.08 -22.02 33.30
N VAL A 668 -3.24 -20.70 33.43
CA VAL A 668 -4.57 -20.09 33.47
C VAL A 668 -5.26 -20.24 32.11
N LEU A 669 -4.54 -20.00 31.01
CA LEU A 669 -5.05 -20.14 29.65
C LEU A 669 -5.63 -21.54 29.39
N GLN A 670 -5.05 -22.62 29.94
CA GLN A 670 -5.59 -23.98 29.79
C GLN A 670 -7.00 -24.19 30.37
N THR A 671 -7.45 -23.30 31.25
CA THR A 671 -8.75 -23.42 31.95
C THR A 671 -9.63 -22.19 31.79
N ILE A 672 -9.21 -21.25 30.94
CA ILE A 672 -9.91 -19.98 30.78
C ILE A 672 -11.20 -20.18 29.97
N SER A 673 -12.24 -19.45 30.35
CA SER A 673 -13.42 -19.21 29.51
C SER A 673 -13.64 -17.71 29.44
N VAL A 674 -13.79 -17.21 28.21
CA VAL A 674 -13.96 -15.78 27.90
C VAL A 674 -15.15 -15.63 26.97
N ASP A 675 -16.08 -14.77 27.35
CA ASP A 675 -17.13 -14.28 26.46
C ASP A 675 -16.53 -13.22 25.53
N GLY A 676 -16.13 -13.66 24.33
CA GLY A 676 -15.52 -12.82 23.29
C GLY A 676 -16.56 -12.34 22.28
N VAL A 677 -16.20 -11.31 21.50
CA VAL A 677 -17.08 -10.75 20.47
C VAL A 677 -17.32 -11.77 19.34
N SER A 678 -16.37 -12.66 19.06
CA SER A 678 -16.54 -13.80 18.15
C SER A 678 -17.16 -15.04 18.84
N GLY A 679 -17.82 -14.86 19.97
CA GLY A 679 -18.43 -15.93 20.77
C GLY A 679 -17.53 -16.44 21.91
N GLU A 680 -17.99 -17.48 22.60
CA GLU A 680 -17.27 -18.07 23.74
C GLU A 680 -15.91 -18.64 23.32
N ILE A 681 -14.89 -18.40 24.14
CA ILE A 681 -13.50 -18.82 23.92
C ILE A 681 -13.03 -19.61 25.12
N HIS A 682 -12.78 -20.89 24.91
CA HIS A 682 -12.08 -21.80 25.82
C HIS A 682 -11.35 -22.86 24.98
N PHE A 683 -10.26 -23.40 25.53
CA PHE A 683 -9.31 -24.21 24.76
C PHE A 683 -9.33 -25.68 25.14
N ASP A 684 -9.08 -26.54 24.15
CA ASP A 684 -8.73 -27.94 24.38
C ASP A 684 -7.27 -28.11 24.81
N HIS A 685 -6.86 -29.36 25.04
CA HIS A 685 -5.49 -29.70 25.45
C HIS A 685 -4.41 -29.35 24.39
N ASN A 686 -4.80 -29.08 23.16
CA ASN A 686 -3.91 -28.70 22.04
C ASN A 686 -3.86 -27.19 21.83
N GLY A 687 -4.58 -26.41 22.64
CA GLY A 687 -4.68 -24.96 22.51
C GLY A 687 -5.69 -24.49 21.45
N ASN A 688 -6.55 -25.37 20.95
CA ASN A 688 -7.56 -25.05 19.95
C ASN A 688 -8.88 -24.63 20.62
N PRO A 689 -9.66 -23.73 19.99
CA PRO A 689 -10.95 -23.34 20.54
C PRO A 689 -11.95 -24.50 20.40
N ILE A 690 -12.75 -24.71 21.44
CA ILE A 690 -13.81 -25.73 21.45
C ILE A 690 -15.13 -25.09 21.01
N ALA A 691 -15.85 -25.78 20.12
CA ALA A 691 -17.22 -25.41 19.70
C ALA A 691 -17.38 -23.95 19.23
N LYS A 692 -16.33 -23.39 18.63
CA LYS A 692 -16.37 -22.02 18.11
C LYS A 692 -17.12 -21.97 16.79
N ASP A 693 -17.99 -20.97 16.64
CA ASP A 693 -18.79 -20.76 15.44
C ASP A 693 -17.88 -20.50 14.22
N ILE A 694 -18.23 -21.14 13.10
CA ILE A 694 -17.69 -20.86 11.77
C ILE A 694 -18.88 -20.58 10.87
N ILE A 695 -18.85 -19.46 10.16
CA ILE A 695 -19.93 -19.05 9.26
C ILE A 695 -19.46 -19.11 7.81
N ILE A 696 -20.41 -19.29 6.88
CA ILE A 696 -20.15 -19.08 5.46
C ILE A 696 -20.57 -17.66 5.12
N MET A 697 -19.69 -16.97 4.42
CA MET A 697 -19.87 -15.63 3.91
C MET A 697 -19.99 -15.70 2.39
N LYS A 698 -20.74 -14.78 1.82
CA LYS A 698 -20.93 -14.65 0.37
C LYS A 698 -20.75 -13.21 -0.05
N GLY A 699 -19.92 -12.98 -1.07
CA GLY A 699 -19.82 -11.68 -1.73
C GLY A 699 -21.02 -11.39 -2.61
N SER A 700 -21.32 -10.12 -2.83
CA SER A 700 -22.33 -9.64 -3.77
C SER A 700 -21.69 -8.77 -4.86
N GLU A 701 -22.40 -8.58 -5.99
CA GLU A 701 -21.87 -7.80 -7.12
C GLU A 701 -21.64 -6.32 -6.78
N ASN A 702 -22.30 -5.81 -5.73
CA ASN A 702 -22.09 -4.47 -5.19
C ASN A 702 -20.98 -4.40 -4.11
N GLY A 703 -20.17 -5.45 -3.97
CA GLY A 703 -19.00 -5.47 -3.11
C GLY A 703 -19.25 -5.72 -1.62
N HIS A 704 -20.50 -5.95 -1.20
CA HIS A 704 -20.79 -6.35 0.18
C HIS A 704 -20.55 -7.82 0.41
N THR A 705 -20.29 -8.18 1.66
CA THR A 705 -20.40 -9.56 2.12
C THR A 705 -21.56 -9.73 3.06
N THR A 706 -22.35 -10.77 2.84
CA THR A 706 -23.44 -11.20 3.73
C THR A 706 -23.17 -12.60 4.25
N ILE A 707 -23.73 -12.92 5.41
CA ILE A 707 -23.70 -14.29 5.92
C ILE A 707 -24.62 -15.15 5.04
N ASP A 708 -24.17 -16.34 4.67
CA ASP A 708 -24.97 -17.34 3.97
C ASP A 708 -25.58 -18.31 4.99
N HIS A 709 -26.90 -18.26 5.13
CA HIS A 709 -27.65 -19.06 6.11
C HIS A 709 -28.11 -20.42 5.57
N SER A 710 -27.67 -20.83 4.37
CA SER A 710 -28.13 -22.07 3.75
C SER A 710 -27.85 -23.33 4.59
N LEU A 711 -26.82 -23.29 5.45
CA LEU A 711 -26.53 -24.36 6.41
C LEU A 711 -27.08 -24.10 7.82
N ASP A 712 -27.34 -22.84 8.19
CA ASP A 712 -27.87 -22.48 9.50
C ASP A 712 -29.40 -22.42 9.46
N LYS A 713 -30.02 -23.60 9.60
CA LYS A 713 -31.49 -23.73 9.66
C LYS A 713 -32.12 -23.08 10.91
N SER A 714 -31.32 -22.61 11.86
CA SER A 714 -31.80 -22.01 13.12
C SER A 714 -31.80 -20.49 13.09
N TRP A 715 -31.15 -19.87 12.10
CA TRP A 715 -31.08 -18.43 11.98
C TRP A 715 -32.32 -17.87 11.27
N VAL A 716 -32.96 -16.89 11.89
CA VAL A 716 -34.05 -16.09 11.31
C VAL A 716 -33.50 -14.68 11.17
N GLU A 717 -33.47 -14.14 9.94
CA GLU A 717 -33.05 -12.76 9.68
C GLU A 717 -33.80 -11.80 10.62
N PRO A 718 -33.09 -10.95 11.39
CA PRO A 718 -33.75 -9.85 12.07
C PRO A 718 -34.25 -8.85 11.00
N HIS A 719 -35.58 -8.78 10.86
CA HIS A 719 -36.29 -7.85 9.97
C HIS A 719 -36.11 -6.37 10.36
#